data_AF-A0A7J9YAL9-F1
#
_entry.id   AF-A0A7J9YAL9-F1
#
_cell.length_a   1.000
_cell.length_b   1.000
_cell.length_c   1.000
_cell.angle_alpha   90.00
_cell.angle_beta   90.00
_cell.angle_gamma   90.00
#
_symmetry.space_group_name_H-M   'P 1'
#
loop_
_entity.id
_entity.type
_entity.pdbx_description
1 polymer ?
#
loop_
_entity_poly.entity_id
_entity_poly.type
_entity_poly.pdbx_seq_one_letter_code
_entity_poly.pdbx_strand_id
1 'polypeptide(L)'
;LDILGYDKVTVDVISGSSAGGLNGVLLALNLAYGMPFGARVRNLWLELGDLEQLSREPREKAPVSLLYGDDDGGRGFYGRLRNATRTLLKEAPAGHQPERNIRLVLTATRLHPRGVRVHETLGAPLHASQAKAHFLFQHRAVNGGSPIPGDFAPDSTEQVSDLLAYAARTTSSFPAAFPPAMIRVDQGDAPFQDRDFQGVCSETGAGDHNGAAVELIDGGVLDNIPVAWAIRGIASAPSERPVDRWLVYLQPVEPQTRDGSETPPTQRRVTRLVRLLLQSASRRMDSESLLDDAEEMRAAEATVRHLRGVAAAGIPSDPESVLGNRERYAAYRELVGMAEGARLAQLLQEPGSVLGPDPLPLPTDRPLKEMDPQVAAEVVRGLGDAAITCPLALPERMPPVPVGIRTPFGLARTVALLLDWVRAAETYDQLSRRSSQELRDQLFSARLAAELLVAARDRMILRRLRHARDAADVVDIARRAAWRLNEAVPPGWKVPTAGTWRDWADRLRDLAEQPLPDQAPEGWPETVFAPFWEELAAIGVSVGKALDRNRPGPPGFDMLRAGALAETSEGLESDGATTMSRALASAELLLGPVRPDPFTEPTDMKFHAITTSRQNPAEGRVFGGPLEPHERADRKLSGNQLINFAAFLSARWRHTDWTWGRLDTVPSLVELMHADSGRVAERLEKFTDDELWERLKRLYVADAAASVSAAAGTSQDASADRLATRWAELGVTADDARRRFVEVVTDRLQQEVLAEELPVLVKLSDRGGDRDLPPSEDDLTELPPVDVAADAGRIADVGDETLRVLLRRWHVRRTAVRIGMVGWRAVQPAGDGIFARLARAAFGVIKPVALMPALAAVASPIGGITAGLGSWLLVAAVAGTWSNPVIQPVLAVGFALAFGIAAWRLWGASGWTAAASAAAGALFAVLGGWLLVALGLNQLWDSSALRYGAIVLGALAAIVPFVWLLASRGRGTRLLGWMLLLLLAAGALGVALSTVPDLVSRLSGGRPAEEIPLNGAVGWLSGPTLGLLTLYAVLSIPAWLLTYFFPAAPRR
;
A
#
# COMPACT_ATOMS: atom_id res chain seq x y z
N LEU A 1 12.95 -27.67 3.44
CA LEU A 1 12.32 -27.99 2.14
C LEU A 1 12.42 -29.47 1.85
N ASP A 2 13.65 -30.00 1.74
CA ASP A 2 13.92 -31.42 1.43
C ASP A 2 13.21 -32.42 2.36
N ILE A 3 13.23 -32.18 3.68
CA ILE A 3 12.54 -33.05 4.66
C ILE A 3 11.03 -33.12 4.38
N LEU A 4 10.44 -32.02 3.93
CA LEU A 4 9.02 -31.91 3.60
C LEU A 4 8.73 -32.31 2.15
N GLY A 5 9.73 -32.73 1.37
CA GLY A 5 9.62 -33.15 -0.03
C GLY A 5 9.26 -32.04 -1.01
N TYR A 6 9.58 -30.79 -0.68
CA TYR A 6 9.45 -29.65 -1.59
C TYR A 6 10.78 -29.36 -2.27
N ASP A 7 10.77 -29.20 -3.59
CA ASP A 7 11.96 -28.89 -4.38
C ASP A 7 12.16 -27.36 -4.57
N LYS A 8 11.08 -26.56 -4.53
CA LYS A 8 11.11 -25.11 -4.77
C LYS A 8 9.93 -24.41 -4.09
N VAL A 9 10.13 -23.15 -3.68
CA VAL A 9 9.08 -22.19 -3.30
C VAL A 9 9.16 -21.00 -4.26
N THR A 10 8.03 -20.55 -4.76
CA THR A 10 7.94 -19.41 -5.69
C THR A 10 6.78 -18.51 -5.30
N VAL A 11 6.94 -17.20 -5.51
CA VAL A 11 5.86 -16.22 -5.43
C VAL A 11 5.52 -15.81 -6.86
N ASP A 12 4.31 -16.12 -7.31
CA ASP A 12 3.86 -15.91 -8.70
C ASP A 12 2.87 -14.76 -8.85
N VAL A 13 2.09 -14.46 -7.81
CA VAL A 13 1.10 -13.38 -7.77
C VAL A 13 1.31 -12.52 -6.52
N ILE A 14 1.41 -11.21 -6.74
CA ILE A 14 1.61 -10.19 -5.71
C ILE A 14 0.53 -9.14 -5.90
N SER A 15 -0.20 -8.83 -4.85
CA SER A 15 -1.16 -7.72 -4.83
C SER A 15 -0.94 -6.89 -3.57
N GLY A 16 -0.98 -5.57 -3.69
CA GLY A 16 -0.74 -4.71 -2.54
C GLY A 16 -1.23 -3.29 -2.72
N SER A 17 -1.49 -2.65 -1.59
CA SER A 17 -1.82 -1.24 -1.49
C SER A 17 -0.83 -0.51 -0.61
N SER A 18 -0.57 0.78 -0.86
CA SER A 18 0.30 1.62 -0.04
C SER A 18 1.68 0.98 0.20
N ALA A 19 2.14 0.93 1.47
CA ALA A 19 3.38 0.27 1.85
C ALA A 19 3.46 -1.22 1.43
N GLY A 20 2.32 -1.94 1.41
CA GLY A 20 2.25 -3.31 0.89
C GLY A 20 2.52 -3.37 -0.61
N GLY A 21 1.99 -2.40 -1.37
CA GLY A 21 2.27 -2.24 -2.80
C GLY A 21 3.74 -1.91 -3.09
N LEU A 22 4.35 -1.03 -2.31
CA LEU A 22 5.80 -0.74 -2.39
C LEU A 22 6.64 -2.02 -2.15
N ASN A 23 6.33 -2.78 -1.10
CA ASN A 23 7.04 -4.04 -0.83
C ASN A 23 6.83 -5.05 -1.97
N GLY A 24 5.64 -5.06 -2.59
CA GLY A 24 5.36 -5.85 -3.78
C GLY A 24 6.23 -5.46 -4.98
N VAL A 25 6.48 -4.16 -5.20
CA VAL A 25 7.43 -3.68 -6.22
C VAL A 25 8.85 -4.16 -5.95
N LEU A 26 9.33 -4.03 -4.71
CA LEU A 26 10.68 -4.46 -4.35
C LEU A 26 10.86 -5.97 -4.52
N LEU A 27 9.84 -6.77 -4.17
CA LEU A 27 9.84 -8.20 -4.39
C LEU A 27 9.80 -8.53 -5.89
N ALA A 28 8.98 -7.85 -6.68
CA ALA A 28 8.92 -8.07 -8.13
C ALA A 28 10.26 -7.79 -8.83
N LEU A 29 10.99 -6.74 -8.42
CA LEU A 29 12.34 -6.46 -8.92
C LEU A 29 13.35 -7.56 -8.55
N ASN A 30 13.22 -8.15 -7.35
CA ASN A 30 14.03 -9.32 -6.97
C ASN A 30 13.70 -10.54 -7.84
N LEU A 31 12.42 -10.87 -8.00
CA LEU A 31 11.99 -12.03 -8.78
C LEU A 31 12.36 -11.88 -10.27
N ALA A 32 12.23 -10.69 -10.83
CA ALA A 32 12.47 -10.42 -12.25
C ALA A 32 13.96 -10.27 -12.57
N TYR A 33 14.70 -9.53 -11.76
CA TYR A 33 16.07 -9.11 -12.11
C TYR A 33 17.13 -9.60 -11.13
N GLY A 34 16.77 -10.25 -10.03
CA GLY A 34 17.73 -10.71 -9.02
C GLY A 34 18.23 -9.56 -8.14
N MET A 35 17.50 -8.44 -8.07
CA MET A 35 17.81 -7.33 -7.17
C MET A 35 18.01 -7.85 -5.73
N PRO A 36 19.10 -7.50 -5.02
CA PRO A 36 19.32 -7.95 -3.66
C PRO A 36 18.14 -7.66 -2.73
N PHE A 37 17.78 -8.63 -1.90
CA PHE A 37 16.64 -8.56 -0.97
C PHE A 37 17.11 -8.68 0.50
N GLY A 38 16.19 -8.78 1.46
CA GLY A 38 16.52 -8.94 2.88
C GLY A 38 17.14 -7.68 3.48
N ALA A 39 18.35 -7.77 4.04
CA ALA A 39 19.07 -6.66 4.67
C ALA A 39 19.17 -5.39 3.80
N ARG A 40 19.31 -5.53 2.47
CA ARG A 40 19.35 -4.38 1.55
C ARG A 40 18.02 -3.63 1.51
N VAL A 41 16.90 -4.35 1.50
CA VAL A 41 15.56 -3.76 1.55
C VAL A 41 15.23 -3.22 2.95
N ARG A 42 15.71 -3.86 4.02
CA ARG A 42 15.64 -3.28 5.37
C ARG A 42 16.31 -1.92 5.41
N ASN A 43 17.55 -1.83 4.92
CA ASN A 43 18.33 -0.59 4.94
C ASN A 43 17.62 0.51 4.14
N LEU A 44 17.04 0.14 2.99
CA LEU A 44 16.18 1.03 2.21
C LEU A 44 15.01 1.59 3.04
N TRP A 45 14.31 0.74 3.81
CA TRP A 45 13.22 1.18 4.68
C TRP A 45 13.68 2.09 5.83
N LEU A 46 14.86 1.81 6.40
CA LEU A 46 15.43 2.68 7.45
C LEU A 46 15.69 4.09 6.92
N GLU A 47 16.06 4.23 5.65
CA GLU A 47 16.32 5.50 4.97
C GLU A 47 15.04 6.16 4.42
N LEU A 48 14.29 5.48 3.54
CA LEU A 48 13.11 6.04 2.86
C LEU A 48 12.00 6.42 3.84
N GLY A 49 11.87 5.69 4.95
CA GLY A 49 10.86 5.93 5.97
C GLY A 49 11.16 7.13 6.89
N ASP A 50 12.14 7.97 6.61
CA ASP A 50 12.46 9.12 7.45
C ASP A 50 11.55 10.33 7.19
N LEU A 51 10.68 10.63 8.15
CA LEU A 51 9.71 11.71 8.01
C LEU A 51 10.35 13.11 7.92
N GLU A 52 11.49 13.33 8.60
CA GLU A 52 12.17 14.63 8.57
C GLU A 52 12.66 14.97 7.15
N GLN A 53 13.23 13.97 6.48
CA GLN A 53 13.75 14.08 5.12
C GLN A 53 12.67 14.25 4.07
N LEU A 54 11.51 13.60 4.24
CA LEU A 54 10.38 13.72 3.31
C LEU A 54 9.57 15.01 3.52
N SER A 55 9.66 15.65 4.69
CA SER A 55 8.88 16.83 5.03
C SER A 55 9.18 18.03 4.13
N ARG A 56 8.14 18.74 3.69
CA ARG A 56 8.28 19.98 2.92
C ARG A 56 8.88 21.12 3.73
N GLU A 57 9.57 22.03 3.05
CA GLU A 57 10.09 23.24 3.70
C GLU A 57 8.96 24.20 4.14
N PRO A 58 8.98 24.73 5.38
CA PRO A 58 7.96 25.67 5.87
C PRO A 58 7.87 26.98 5.07
N ARG A 59 8.88 27.28 4.25
CA ARG A 59 8.94 28.50 3.45
C ARG A 59 8.14 28.38 2.15
N GLU A 60 7.85 27.17 1.68
CA GLU A 60 7.11 26.94 0.44
C GLU A 60 5.73 27.60 0.44
N LYS A 61 5.39 28.22 -0.70
CA LYS A 61 4.11 28.91 -0.89
C LYS A 61 3.05 27.88 -1.29
N ALA A 62 1.92 27.87 -0.58
CA ALA A 62 0.76 27.01 -0.85
C ALA A 62 1.11 25.51 -1.09
N PRO A 63 1.68 24.82 -0.08
CA PRO A 63 2.02 23.41 -0.23
C PRO A 63 0.74 22.58 -0.43
N VAL A 64 0.73 21.75 -1.47
CA VAL A 64 -0.38 20.82 -1.80
C VAL A 64 -0.42 19.59 -0.89
N SER A 65 0.66 19.32 -0.16
CA SER A 65 0.86 18.15 0.71
C SER A 65 1.81 18.47 1.86
N LEU A 66 1.95 17.58 2.85
CA LEU A 66 2.93 17.72 3.93
C LEU A 66 4.35 17.28 3.51
N LEU A 67 4.44 16.27 2.65
CA LEU A 67 5.67 15.59 2.24
C LEU A 67 5.91 15.75 0.73
N TYR A 68 7.18 15.65 0.30
CA TYR A 68 7.55 15.60 -1.11
C TYR A 68 7.25 14.22 -1.70
N GLY A 69 6.33 14.16 -2.66
CA GLY A 69 5.99 12.92 -3.39
C GLY A 69 6.86 12.72 -4.63
N ASP A 70 6.78 13.63 -5.59
CA ASP A 70 7.53 13.56 -6.85
C ASP A 70 9.00 13.95 -6.70
N ASP A 71 9.78 13.70 -7.74
CA ASP A 71 11.19 14.05 -7.78
C ASP A 71 11.38 15.58 -7.78
N ASP A 72 11.77 16.11 -6.63
CA ASP A 72 12.19 17.50 -6.43
C ASP A 72 13.69 17.54 -6.12
N GLY A 73 14.51 17.40 -7.16
CA GLY A 73 15.98 17.39 -7.06
C GLY A 73 16.51 16.21 -6.26
N GLY A 74 15.91 15.03 -6.39
CA GLY A 74 16.28 13.80 -5.69
C GLY A 74 15.76 13.70 -4.25
N ARG A 75 15.05 14.72 -3.74
CA ARG A 75 14.62 14.79 -2.32
C ARG A 75 13.28 14.12 -2.05
N GLY A 76 12.41 14.06 -3.05
CA GLY A 76 11.07 13.49 -2.90
C GLY A 76 11.07 11.97 -2.90
N PHE A 77 9.96 11.41 -2.44
CA PHE A 77 9.82 9.97 -2.24
C PHE A 77 10.11 9.16 -3.50
N TYR A 78 9.54 9.55 -4.65
CA TYR A 78 9.81 8.90 -5.93
C TYR A 78 11.30 8.95 -6.31
N GLY A 79 11.93 10.13 -6.26
CA GLY A 79 13.33 10.29 -6.66
C GLY A 79 14.28 9.43 -5.81
N ARG A 80 14.04 9.36 -4.49
CA ARG A 80 14.80 8.51 -3.58
C ARG A 80 14.60 7.03 -3.86
N LEU A 81 13.34 6.59 -3.99
CA LEU A 81 13.02 5.19 -4.28
C LEU A 81 13.65 4.75 -5.61
N ARG A 82 13.48 5.56 -6.67
CA ARG A 82 14.05 5.34 -8.00
C ARG A 82 15.57 5.19 -7.96
N ASN A 83 16.27 6.11 -7.28
CA ASN A 83 17.73 6.05 -7.17
C ASN A 83 18.18 4.81 -6.42
N ALA A 84 17.48 4.46 -5.34
CA ALA A 84 17.84 3.30 -4.55
C ALA A 84 17.59 1.98 -5.29
N THR A 85 16.45 1.82 -5.98
CA THR A 85 16.18 0.62 -6.79
C THR A 85 17.19 0.47 -7.93
N ARG A 86 17.56 1.58 -8.60
CA ARG A 86 18.63 1.58 -9.62
C ARG A 86 19.98 1.14 -9.06
N THR A 87 20.35 1.61 -7.87
CA THR A 87 21.60 1.19 -7.21
C THR A 87 21.57 -0.30 -6.90
N LEU A 88 20.48 -0.80 -6.30
CA LEU A 88 20.34 -2.21 -5.96
C LEU A 88 20.32 -3.11 -7.20
N LEU A 89 19.72 -2.67 -8.32
CA LEU A 89 19.73 -3.42 -9.57
C LEU A 89 21.13 -3.57 -10.17
N LYS A 90 22.06 -2.65 -9.91
CA LYS A 90 23.47 -2.80 -10.35
C LYS A 90 24.21 -3.89 -9.59
N GLU A 91 23.74 -4.25 -8.39
CA GLU A 91 24.28 -5.35 -7.58
C GLU A 91 23.68 -6.72 -7.98
N ALA A 92 22.73 -6.76 -8.91
CA ALA A 92 22.10 -8.01 -9.32
C ALA A 92 23.10 -8.96 -10.04
N PRO A 93 23.00 -10.28 -9.82
CA PRO A 93 23.92 -11.24 -10.41
C PRO A 93 23.77 -11.30 -11.94
N ALA A 94 24.89 -11.27 -12.65
CA ALA A 94 24.91 -11.45 -14.10
C ALA A 94 24.35 -12.83 -14.48
N GLY A 95 23.28 -12.86 -15.29
CA GLY A 95 22.62 -14.09 -15.72
C GLY A 95 21.47 -14.57 -14.83
N HIS A 96 20.97 -13.73 -13.90
CA HIS A 96 19.71 -14.00 -13.20
C HIS A 96 18.61 -14.34 -14.21
N GLN A 97 17.91 -15.44 -13.97
CA GLN A 97 16.74 -15.83 -14.76
C GLN A 97 15.49 -15.36 -14.02
N PRO A 98 14.64 -14.52 -14.65
CA PRO A 98 13.38 -14.12 -14.07
C PRO A 98 12.56 -15.33 -13.63
N GLU A 99 11.83 -15.21 -12.54
CA GLU A 99 10.84 -16.22 -12.16
C GLU A 99 9.79 -16.41 -13.26
N ARG A 100 9.33 -17.65 -13.44
CA ARG A 100 8.49 -18.04 -14.58
C ARG A 100 7.23 -17.19 -14.71
N ASN A 101 6.66 -16.77 -13.60
CA ASN A 101 5.47 -15.92 -13.59
C ASN A 101 5.64 -14.88 -12.49
N ILE A 102 5.49 -13.61 -12.84
CA ILE A 102 5.44 -12.50 -11.90
C ILE A 102 4.24 -11.69 -12.30
N ARG A 103 3.29 -11.54 -11.39
CA ARG A 103 2.14 -10.68 -11.58
C ARG A 103 1.99 -9.77 -10.39
N LEU A 104 2.23 -8.49 -10.62
CA LEU A 104 2.16 -7.46 -9.61
C LEU A 104 0.95 -6.56 -9.88
N VAL A 105 0.01 -6.55 -8.95
CA VAL A 105 -1.15 -5.65 -8.95
C VAL A 105 -1.01 -4.63 -7.84
N LEU A 106 -1.05 -3.34 -8.19
CA LEU A 106 -0.97 -2.23 -7.26
C LEU A 106 -2.27 -1.44 -7.30
N THR A 107 -2.96 -1.30 -6.17
CA THR A 107 -4.22 -0.54 -6.14
C THR A 107 -3.98 0.96 -6.05
N ALA A 108 -4.89 1.74 -6.65
CA ALA A 108 -4.89 3.19 -6.62
C ALA A 108 -6.34 3.71 -6.58
N THR A 109 -6.51 4.97 -6.19
CA THR A 109 -7.84 5.61 -6.17
C THR A 109 -7.80 6.88 -7.01
N ARG A 110 -8.79 7.09 -7.88
CA ARG A 110 -8.97 8.36 -8.60
C ARG A 110 -9.36 9.45 -7.62
N LEU A 111 -8.69 10.59 -7.68
CA LEU A 111 -9.10 11.78 -6.94
C LEU A 111 -10.45 12.31 -7.44
N HIS A 112 -10.69 12.17 -8.76
CA HIS A 112 -11.93 12.54 -9.42
C HIS A 112 -12.65 11.26 -9.90
N PRO A 113 -13.71 10.81 -9.19
CA PRO A 113 -14.48 9.65 -9.59
C PRO A 113 -15.10 9.83 -10.98
N ARG A 114 -15.04 8.78 -11.79
CA ARG A 114 -15.68 8.72 -13.11
C ARG A 114 -17.15 8.30 -12.95
N GLY A 115 -18.06 8.97 -13.65
CA GLY A 115 -19.45 8.50 -13.75
C GLY A 115 -19.54 7.23 -14.59
N VAL A 116 -20.23 6.20 -14.08
CA VAL A 116 -20.51 4.93 -14.76
C VAL A 116 -22.02 4.70 -14.77
N ARG A 117 -22.52 4.07 -15.85
CA ARG A 117 -23.92 3.65 -15.94
C ARG A 117 -23.97 2.13 -15.90
N VAL A 118 -24.61 1.59 -14.87
CA VAL A 118 -24.85 0.15 -14.74
C VAL A 118 -26.20 -0.15 -15.37
N HIS A 119 -26.21 -1.02 -16.38
CA HIS A 119 -27.44 -1.39 -17.08
C HIS A 119 -28.00 -2.66 -16.45
N GLU A 120 -29.19 -2.55 -15.87
CA GLU A 120 -29.91 -3.70 -15.32
C GLU A 120 -30.56 -4.52 -16.45
N THR A 121 -30.85 -5.80 -16.17
CA THR A 121 -31.58 -6.69 -17.09
C THR A 121 -32.94 -6.10 -17.48
N LEU A 122 -33.60 -5.40 -16.56
CA LEU A 122 -34.88 -4.71 -16.76
C LEU A 122 -34.83 -3.37 -16.03
N GLY A 123 -35.26 -2.28 -16.68
CA GLY A 123 -35.35 -0.96 -16.05
C GLY A 123 -34.44 0.10 -16.69
N ALA A 124 -34.35 1.24 -16.02
CA ALA A 124 -33.49 2.35 -16.43
C ALA A 124 -32.06 2.15 -15.89
N PRO A 125 -31.01 2.61 -16.59
CA PRO A 125 -29.64 2.49 -16.10
C PRO A 125 -29.42 3.20 -14.76
N LEU A 126 -28.72 2.54 -13.84
CA LEU A 126 -28.31 3.13 -12.57
C LEU A 126 -27.07 4.01 -12.75
N HIS A 127 -27.10 5.21 -12.17
CA HIS A 127 -25.93 6.07 -12.11
C HIS A 127 -25.03 5.68 -10.93
N ALA A 128 -23.80 5.30 -11.23
CA ALA A 128 -22.76 4.98 -10.26
C ALA A 128 -21.53 5.88 -10.48
N SER A 129 -20.64 5.93 -9.49
CA SER A 129 -19.34 6.57 -9.60
C SER A 129 -18.23 5.55 -9.32
N GLN A 130 -17.24 5.46 -10.20
CA GLN A 130 -16.09 4.59 -10.06
C GLN A 130 -14.83 5.42 -9.76
N ALA A 131 -14.17 5.08 -8.67
CA ALA A 131 -12.92 5.69 -8.26
C ALA A 131 -11.80 4.68 -8.03
N LYS A 132 -12.08 3.37 -8.09
CA LYS A 132 -11.03 2.33 -8.02
C LYS A 132 -10.21 2.33 -9.31
N ALA A 133 -8.90 2.33 -9.18
CA ALA A 133 -7.92 2.21 -10.25
C ALA A 133 -6.83 1.20 -9.85
N HIS A 134 -6.05 0.69 -10.80
CA HIS A 134 -4.92 -0.20 -10.50
C HIS A 134 -3.83 -0.14 -11.57
N PHE A 135 -2.64 -0.56 -11.17
CA PHE A 135 -1.53 -0.89 -12.07
C PHE A 135 -1.34 -2.39 -12.11
N LEU A 136 -1.06 -2.91 -13.30
CA LEU A 136 -0.70 -4.30 -13.52
C LEU A 136 0.64 -4.38 -14.22
N PHE A 137 1.61 -5.02 -13.59
CA PHE A 137 2.87 -5.41 -14.21
C PHE A 137 2.94 -6.94 -14.30
N GLN A 138 3.27 -7.46 -15.48
CA GLN A 138 3.31 -8.90 -15.73
C GLN A 138 4.57 -9.36 -16.45
N HIS A 139 5.08 -10.49 -15.99
CA HIS A 139 6.08 -11.30 -16.67
C HIS A 139 5.59 -12.74 -16.68
N ARG A 140 5.62 -13.39 -17.85
CA ARG A 140 5.28 -14.80 -17.98
C ARG A 140 6.22 -15.45 -18.97
N ALA A 141 6.97 -16.43 -18.50
CA ALA A 141 7.80 -17.32 -19.31
C ALA A 141 7.08 -18.68 -19.45
N VAL A 142 7.02 -19.18 -20.68
CA VAL A 142 6.49 -20.51 -20.98
C VAL A 142 7.46 -21.19 -21.95
N ASN A 143 7.88 -22.42 -21.62
CA ASN A 143 8.89 -23.18 -22.37
C ASN A 143 10.25 -22.46 -22.52
N GLY A 144 10.67 -21.66 -21.53
CA GLY A 144 11.97 -20.96 -21.57
C GLY A 144 12.01 -19.70 -22.44
N GLY A 145 10.86 -19.19 -22.90
CA GLY A 145 10.73 -17.89 -23.55
C GLY A 145 9.52 -17.10 -23.03
N SER A 146 9.54 -15.77 -23.15
CA SER A 146 8.39 -14.92 -22.84
C SER A 146 7.72 -14.44 -24.14
N PRO A 147 6.41 -14.63 -24.33
CA PRO A 147 5.73 -14.32 -25.59
C PRO A 147 5.29 -12.87 -25.79
N ILE A 148 5.23 -12.13 -24.69
CA ILE A 148 4.83 -10.74 -24.68
C ILE A 148 6.11 -9.98 -24.31
N PRO A 149 6.37 -8.77 -24.85
CA PRO A 149 7.29 -7.86 -24.20
C PRO A 149 6.77 -7.67 -22.77
N GLY A 150 7.27 -8.46 -21.82
CA GLY A 150 6.82 -8.38 -20.45
C GLY A 150 7.11 -6.99 -19.93
N ASP A 151 6.33 -6.52 -18.96
CA ASP A 151 6.59 -5.24 -18.30
C ASP A 151 7.94 -5.24 -17.54
N PHE A 152 8.65 -6.38 -17.58
CA PHE A 152 9.98 -6.63 -17.05
C PHE A 152 11.01 -6.99 -18.13
N ALA A 153 10.93 -6.39 -19.32
CA ALA A 153 11.88 -6.63 -20.41
C ALA A 153 13.34 -6.36 -19.94
N PRO A 154 14.30 -7.29 -20.19
CA PRO A 154 15.69 -7.14 -19.75
C PRO A 154 16.37 -5.89 -20.32
N ASP A 155 16.12 -5.59 -21.60
CA ASP A 155 16.75 -4.47 -22.34
C ASP A 155 16.29 -3.08 -21.86
N SER A 156 15.27 -3.02 -20.99
CA SER A 156 14.68 -1.77 -20.47
C SER A 156 14.63 -1.73 -18.94
N THR A 157 15.51 -2.49 -18.26
CA THR A 157 15.50 -2.65 -16.80
C THR A 157 15.44 -1.32 -16.02
N GLU A 158 16.20 -0.29 -16.42
CA GLU A 158 16.14 1.02 -15.74
C GLU A 158 14.80 1.73 -15.94
N GLN A 159 14.23 1.68 -17.14
CA GLN A 159 12.93 2.30 -17.46
C GLN A 159 11.79 1.60 -16.70
N VAL A 160 11.83 0.26 -16.65
CA VAL A 160 10.89 -0.56 -15.88
C VAL A 160 10.99 -0.23 -14.40
N SER A 161 12.21 -0.15 -13.85
CA SER A 161 12.43 0.23 -12.45
C SER A 161 11.85 1.61 -12.13
N ASP A 162 12.01 2.58 -13.06
CA ASP A 162 11.46 3.93 -12.90
C ASP A 162 9.93 3.94 -12.89
N LEU A 163 9.28 3.15 -13.76
CA LEU A 163 7.82 3.01 -13.80
C LEU A 163 7.29 2.33 -12.53
N LEU A 164 7.94 1.25 -12.09
CA LEU A 164 7.60 0.54 -10.87
C LEU A 164 7.77 1.43 -9.62
N ALA A 165 8.86 2.20 -9.54
CA ALA A 165 9.08 3.16 -8.46
C ALA A 165 8.00 4.25 -8.45
N TYR A 166 7.55 4.72 -9.63
CA TYR A 166 6.48 5.71 -9.70
C TYR A 166 5.10 5.11 -9.33
N ALA A 167 4.83 3.87 -9.73
CA ALA A 167 3.62 3.13 -9.32
C ALA A 167 3.60 2.90 -7.80
N ALA A 168 4.74 2.51 -7.20
CA ALA A 168 4.90 2.40 -5.75
C ALA A 168 4.66 3.73 -5.02
N ARG A 169 5.20 4.85 -5.55
CA ARG A 169 4.88 6.20 -5.04
C ARG A 169 3.39 6.48 -5.13
N THR A 170 2.75 6.14 -6.25
CA THR A 170 1.32 6.39 -6.48
C THR A 170 0.43 5.63 -5.50
N THR A 171 0.62 4.31 -5.39
CA THR A 171 -0.15 3.49 -4.44
C THR A 171 0.09 3.91 -2.99
N SER A 172 1.22 4.55 -2.66
CA SER A 172 1.54 5.09 -1.32
C SER A 172 1.19 6.58 -1.13
N SER A 173 0.42 7.18 -2.05
CA SER A 173 0.13 8.62 -2.05
C SER A 173 -1.01 8.99 -1.12
N PHE A 174 -0.81 8.76 0.19
CA PHE A 174 -1.84 8.96 1.19
C PHE A 174 -2.32 10.44 1.21
N PRO A 175 -3.65 10.70 1.17
CA PRO A 175 -4.18 12.06 1.10
C PRO A 175 -3.63 12.99 2.19
N ALA A 176 -3.38 14.25 1.81
CA ALA A 176 -2.72 15.29 2.61
C ALA A 176 -1.23 15.02 2.97
N ALA A 177 -0.80 13.76 3.15
CA ALA A 177 0.59 13.43 3.39
C ALA A 177 1.43 13.65 2.11
N PHE A 178 1.03 13.01 1.01
CA PHE A 178 1.65 13.14 -0.30
C PHE A 178 0.70 13.83 -1.29
N PRO A 179 1.25 14.49 -2.33
CA PRO A 179 0.41 15.02 -3.40
C PRO A 179 -0.15 13.86 -4.24
N PRO A 180 -1.30 14.02 -4.93
CA PRO A 180 -1.73 13.07 -5.95
C PRO A 180 -0.63 12.80 -6.98
N ALA A 181 -0.59 11.60 -7.54
CA ALA A 181 0.25 11.26 -8.68
C ALA A 181 -0.49 11.62 -9.96
N MET A 182 0.21 12.25 -10.90
CA MET A 182 -0.34 12.60 -12.20
C MET A 182 0.12 11.58 -13.23
N ILE A 183 -0.84 10.88 -13.85
CA ILE A 183 -0.54 9.78 -14.78
C ILE A 183 -1.15 10.09 -16.13
N ARG A 184 -0.33 10.02 -17.17
CA ARG A 184 -0.79 10.18 -18.55
C ARG A 184 -1.54 8.93 -18.99
N VAL A 185 -2.67 9.14 -19.68
CA VAL A 185 -3.57 8.07 -20.13
C VAL A 185 -3.98 8.23 -21.61
N ASP A 186 -3.33 9.13 -22.37
CA ASP A 186 -3.54 9.39 -23.80
C ASP A 186 -2.28 9.16 -24.68
N GLN A 187 -2.45 9.22 -26.02
CA GLN A 187 -1.42 8.91 -27.03
C GLN A 187 -0.66 10.15 -27.59
N GLY A 188 -0.59 11.27 -26.88
CA GLY A 188 -0.03 12.53 -27.43
C GLY A 188 1.52 12.61 -27.50
N ASP A 189 2.05 13.37 -28.48
CA ASP A 189 3.50 13.60 -28.76
C ASP A 189 4.17 14.71 -27.90
N ALA A 190 3.55 15.19 -26.82
CA ALA A 190 4.09 16.29 -25.99
C ALA A 190 5.27 15.84 -25.09
N PRO A 191 6.16 16.74 -24.62
CA PRO A 191 7.43 16.41 -23.96
C PRO A 191 7.29 15.97 -22.49
N PHE A 192 6.43 14.99 -22.19
CA PHE A 192 6.45 14.21 -20.96
C PHE A 192 7.11 12.84 -21.26
N GLN A 193 8.37 12.87 -21.69
CA GLN A 193 9.06 11.71 -22.29
C GLN A 193 9.35 10.53 -21.34
N ASP A 194 9.10 10.62 -20.03
CA ASP A 194 9.63 9.64 -19.07
C ASP A 194 8.59 8.73 -18.36
N ARG A 195 7.28 8.89 -18.60
CA ARG A 195 6.25 8.23 -17.75
C ARG A 195 5.04 7.72 -18.54
N ASP A 196 5.26 6.76 -19.43
CA ASP A 196 4.17 6.09 -20.13
C ASP A 196 3.65 4.88 -19.33
N PHE A 197 2.38 4.95 -18.91
CA PHE A 197 1.68 3.88 -18.20
C PHE A 197 0.63 3.19 -19.08
N GLN A 198 0.66 3.42 -20.39
CA GLN A 198 -0.23 2.77 -21.33
C GLN A 198 -0.08 1.24 -21.25
N GLY A 199 -1.21 0.54 -21.13
CA GLY A 199 -1.24 -0.92 -20.97
C GLY A 199 -0.97 -1.44 -19.57
N VAL A 200 -0.41 -0.60 -18.68
CA VAL A 200 -0.14 -0.93 -17.27
C VAL A 200 -1.22 -0.36 -16.35
N CYS A 201 -1.71 0.85 -16.62
CA CYS A 201 -2.73 1.53 -15.81
C CYS A 201 -4.16 1.29 -16.34
N SER A 202 -5.08 0.95 -15.44
CA SER A 202 -6.51 0.72 -15.73
C SER A 202 -7.25 1.93 -16.30
N GLU A 203 -6.72 3.13 -16.08
CA GLU A 203 -7.36 4.40 -16.45
C GLU A 203 -7.04 4.88 -17.86
N THR A 204 -6.38 4.05 -18.67
CA THR A 204 -6.08 4.33 -20.09
C THR A 204 -7.36 4.80 -20.81
N GLY A 205 -7.25 5.91 -21.56
CA GLY A 205 -8.36 6.52 -22.32
C GLY A 205 -9.41 7.28 -21.50
N ALA A 206 -9.21 7.49 -20.19
CA ALA A 206 -10.19 8.14 -19.30
C ALA A 206 -9.58 9.24 -18.41
N GLY A 207 -8.90 10.22 -19.02
CA GLY A 207 -8.28 11.34 -18.30
C GLY A 207 -9.29 12.35 -17.72
N ASP A 208 -8.92 12.99 -16.61
CA ASP A 208 -9.65 14.08 -15.96
C ASP A 208 -9.32 15.44 -16.61
N HIS A 209 -8.03 15.68 -16.86
CA HIS A 209 -7.49 16.96 -17.31
C HIS A 209 -7.40 17.00 -18.83
N ASN A 210 -8.34 17.68 -19.49
CA ASN A 210 -8.45 17.73 -20.95
C ASN A 210 -8.46 16.35 -21.64
N GLY A 211 -8.76 15.28 -20.91
CA GLY A 211 -8.71 13.89 -21.37
C GLY A 211 -7.32 13.23 -21.37
N ALA A 212 -6.24 13.97 -21.05
CA ALA A 212 -4.86 13.50 -21.22
C ALA A 212 -4.27 12.80 -19.98
N ALA A 213 -4.66 13.24 -18.78
CA ALA A 213 -4.08 12.75 -17.53
C ALA A 213 -5.12 12.54 -16.42
N VAL A 214 -4.83 11.59 -15.54
CA VAL A 214 -5.63 11.24 -14.35
C VAL A 214 -4.83 11.52 -13.08
N GLU A 215 -5.51 12.01 -12.05
CA GLU A 215 -4.93 12.17 -10.71
C GLU A 215 -5.28 10.96 -9.83
N LEU A 216 -4.26 10.24 -9.38
CA LEU A 216 -4.40 9.07 -8.53
C LEU A 216 -3.80 9.31 -7.14
N ILE A 217 -4.45 8.78 -6.13
CA ILE A 217 -4.04 8.75 -4.73
C ILE A 217 -3.93 7.30 -4.25
N ASP A 218 -3.54 7.12 -2.99
CA ASP A 218 -3.36 5.82 -2.34
C ASP A 218 -4.56 4.86 -2.58
N GLY A 219 -4.25 3.61 -2.92
CA GLY A 219 -5.24 2.56 -3.14
C GLY A 219 -6.01 2.20 -1.86
N GLY A 220 -5.38 2.35 -0.70
CA GLY A 220 -5.94 2.02 0.61
C GLY A 220 -7.11 2.91 1.02
N VAL A 221 -7.42 3.95 0.23
CA VAL A 221 -8.64 4.75 0.40
C VAL A 221 -9.90 3.97 0.00
N LEU A 222 -9.83 3.08 -0.99
CA LEU A 222 -10.99 2.32 -1.51
C LEU A 222 -10.78 0.81 -1.65
N ASP A 223 -9.52 0.36 -1.70
CA ASP A 223 -9.13 -1.04 -1.91
C ASP A 223 -7.81 -1.30 -1.19
N ASN A 224 -7.88 -1.32 0.15
CA ASN A 224 -6.74 -1.53 1.03
C ASN A 224 -6.33 -3.01 1.11
N ILE A 225 -7.22 -3.92 0.71
CA ILE A 225 -7.06 -5.36 0.87
C ILE A 225 -7.35 -6.00 -0.49
N PRO A 226 -6.38 -6.04 -1.41
CA PRO A 226 -6.65 -6.43 -2.79
C PRO A 226 -6.68 -7.96 -3.01
N VAL A 227 -7.33 -8.73 -2.12
CA VAL A 227 -7.31 -10.20 -2.15
C VAL A 227 -8.00 -10.75 -3.40
N ALA A 228 -9.13 -10.16 -3.81
CA ALA A 228 -9.80 -10.45 -5.08
C ALA A 228 -8.84 -10.47 -6.29
N TRP A 229 -7.94 -9.49 -6.36
CA TRP A 229 -6.96 -9.38 -7.45
C TRP A 229 -5.99 -10.56 -7.47
N ALA A 230 -5.56 -11.03 -6.29
CA ALA A 230 -4.70 -12.18 -6.16
C ALA A 230 -5.41 -13.48 -6.57
N ILE A 231 -6.68 -13.69 -6.17
CA ILE A 231 -7.48 -14.85 -6.54
C ILE A 231 -7.60 -14.97 -8.06
N ARG A 232 -7.96 -13.86 -8.73
CA ARG A 232 -8.03 -13.78 -10.20
C ARG A 232 -6.64 -13.97 -10.85
N GLY A 233 -5.58 -13.57 -10.16
CA GLY A 233 -4.20 -13.78 -10.60
C GLY A 233 -3.77 -15.23 -10.64
N ILE A 234 -4.19 -16.00 -9.63
CA ILE A 234 -3.81 -17.39 -9.45
C ILE A 234 -4.45 -18.29 -10.52
N ALA A 235 -5.66 -17.95 -10.98
CA ALA A 235 -6.41 -18.73 -11.98
C ALA A 235 -5.58 -19.04 -13.24
N SER A 236 -4.80 -18.06 -13.73
CA SER A 236 -3.98 -18.15 -14.95
C SER A 236 -2.51 -18.49 -14.70
N ALA A 237 -2.09 -18.67 -13.45
CA ALA A 237 -0.68 -18.89 -13.11
C ALA A 237 -0.20 -20.27 -13.62
N PRO A 238 0.92 -20.34 -14.38
CA PRO A 238 1.49 -21.59 -14.86
C PRO A 238 2.23 -22.36 -13.76
N SER A 239 2.39 -23.68 -13.91
CA SER A 239 3.27 -24.49 -13.05
C SER A 239 3.93 -25.65 -13.80
N GLU A 240 5.22 -25.90 -13.57
CA GLU A 240 5.98 -27.00 -14.21
C GLU A 240 5.69 -28.36 -13.61
N ARG A 241 5.20 -28.35 -12.37
CA ARG A 241 5.05 -29.53 -11.52
C ARG A 241 3.74 -29.42 -10.74
N PRO A 242 3.32 -30.51 -10.07
CA PRO A 242 2.35 -30.42 -9.00
C PRO A 242 2.81 -29.38 -7.97
N VAL A 243 1.91 -28.46 -7.60
CA VAL A 243 2.18 -27.38 -6.64
C VAL A 243 1.07 -27.33 -5.62
N ASP A 244 1.44 -27.02 -4.37
CA ASP A 244 0.50 -26.64 -3.33
C ASP A 244 0.40 -25.12 -3.32
N ARG A 245 -0.76 -24.57 -3.69
CA ARG A 245 -0.95 -23.12 -3.79
C ARG A 245 -1.48 -22.55 -2.49
N TRP A 246 -0.83 -21.48 -2.04
CA TRP A 246 -1.20 -20.74 -0.85
C TRP A 246 -1.39 -19.26 -1.18
N LEU A 247 -2.53 -18.71 -0.78
CA LEU A 247 -2.78 -17.28 -0.76
C LEU A 247 -2.45 -16.78 0.65
N VAL A 248 -1.34 -16.05 0.76
CA VAL A 248 -0.85 -15.52 2.04
C VAL A 248 -1.23 -14.05 2.13
N TYR A 249 -2.05 -13.70 3.13
CA TYR A 249 -2.46 -12.32 3.39
C TYR A 249 -1.68 -11.77 4.60
N LEU A 250 -1.00 -10.64 4.41
CA LEU A 250 -0.25 -9.97 5.46
C LEU A 250 -1.14 -8.94 6.15
N GLN A 251 -1.59 -9.23 7.37
CA GLN A 251 -2.45 -8.36 8.17
C GLN A 251 -1.79 -8.05 9.52
N PRO A 252 -0.99 -6.97 9.61
CA PRO A 252 -0.21 -6.67 10.80
C PRO A 252 -1.05 -6.56 12.08
N VAL A 253 -2.18 -5.87 12.02
CA VAL A 253 -3.07 -5.64 13.18
C VAL A 253 -4.49 -6.05 12.82
N GLU A 254 -5.11 -6.87 13.66
CA GLU A 254 -6.52 -7.24 13.48
C GLU A 254 -7.44 -6.03 13.73
N PRO A 255 -8.56 -5.89 12.98
CA PRO A 255 -9.54 -4.86 13.27
C PRO A 255 -10.09 -5.08 14.68
N GLN A 256 -9.84 -4.15 15.60
CA GLN A 256 -10.32 -4.30 16.98
C GLN A 256 -11.86 -4.37 17.02
N THR A 257 -12.40 -5.55 17.30
CA THR A 257 -13.77 -5.73 17.78
C THR A 257 -13.80 -5.26 19.23
N ARG A 258 -14.23 -4.02 19.47
CA ARG A 258 -14.55 -3.63 20.85
C ARG A 258 -15.85 -4.29 21.26
N ASP A 259 -15.77 -5.30 22.11
CA ASP A 259 -16.87 -5.67 23.01
C ASP A 259 -17.32 -4.41 23.75
N GLY A 260 -18.63 -4.15 23.75
CA GLY A 260 -19.25 -2.87 24.11
C GLY A 260 -19.17 -2.43 25.57
N SER A 261 -18.03 -2.57 26.26
CA SER A 261 -17.92 -2.28 27.69
C SER A 261 -16.68 -1.48 28.09
N GLU A 262 -16.46 -0.31 27.47
CA GLU A 262 -15.61 0.72 28.10
C GLU A 262 -16.23 2.11 27.97
N THR A 263 -16.59 2.68 29.12
CA THR A 263 -16.98 4.09 29.27
C THR A 263 -15.83 5.00 28.79
N PRO A 264 -16.10 5.99 27.91
CA PRO A 264 -15.05 6.81 27.36
C PRO A 264 -14.47 7.78 28.41
N PRO A 265 -13.14 7.99 28.46
CA PRO A 265 -12.55 9.02 29.29
C PRO A 265 -12.95 10.41 28.76
N THR A 266 -13.45 11.26 29.65
CA THR A 266 -13.86 12.64 29.39
C THR A 266 -12.66 13.55 29.17
N GLN A 267 -12.19 13.71 27.92
CA GLN A 267 -11.39 14.89 27.51
C GLN A 267 -11.74 15.40 26.09
N ARG A 268 -11.98 16.73 26.03
CA ARG A 268 -12.10 17.71 24.92
C ARG A 268 -12.73 17.26 23.57
N ARG A 269 -13.89 17.85 23.26
CA ARG A 269 -14.78 17.58 22.10
C ARG A 269 -14.17 17.83 20.70
N VAL A 270 -13.18 18.70 20.52
CA VAL A 270 -12.72 19.13 19.18
C VAL A 270 -11.76 18.12 18.52
N THR A 271 -10.86 17.50 19.30
CA THR A 271 -9.99 16.42 18.79
C THR A 271 -10.77 15.14 18.51
N ARG A 272 -11.90 14.93 19.20
CA ARG A 272 -12.74 13.75 19.01
C ARG A 272 -13.40 13.72 17.63
N LEU A 273 -13.84 14.85 17.07
CA LEU A 273 -14.55 14.85 15.78
C LEU A 273 -13.63 14.53 14.60
N VAL A 274 -12.45 15.17 14.52
CA VAL A 274 -11.45 14.90 13.47
C VAL A 274 -10.89 13.49 13.61
N ARG A 275 -10.60 13.05 14.84
CA ARG A 275 -10.16 11.69 15.12
C ARG A 275 -11.25 10.67 14.79
N LEU A 276 -12.50 10.94 15.10
CA LEU A 276 -13.62 10.06 14.75
C LEU A 276 -13.87 10.03 13.25
N LEU A 277 -13.74 11.13 12.51
CA LEU A 277 -13.91 11.15 11.04
C LEU A 277 -12.79 10.36 10.32
N LEU A 278 -11.53 10.56 10.73
CA LEU A 278 -10.41 9.78 10.21
C LEU A 278 -10.50 8.31 10.61
N GLN A 279 -10.84 8.01 11.87
CA GLN A 279 -11.01 6.63 12.36
C GLN A 279 -12.27 5.95 11.82
N SER A 280 -13.35 6.67 11.53
CA SER A 280 -14.57 6.10 10.95
C SER A 280 -14.40 5.86 9.45
N ALA A 281 -13.65 6.72 8.75
CA ALA A 281 -13.31 6.53 7.35
C ALA A 281 -12.43 5.28 7.18
N SER A 282 -11.29 5.21 7.85
CA SER A 282 -10.36 4.07 7.71
C SER A 282 -10.97 2.74 8.15
N ARG A 283 -11.69 2.71 9.29
CA ARG A 283 -12.29 1.47 9.80
C ARG A 283 -13.44 0.94 8.94
N ARG A 284 -14.26 1.83 8.36
CA ARG A 284 -15.37 1.43 7.49
C ARG A 284 -14.86 0.93 6.14
N MET A 285 -13.79 1.53 5.63
CA MET A 285 -13.13 1.13 4.38
C MET A 285 -12.46 -0.25 4.50
N ASP A 286 -11.72 -0.51 5.58
CA ASP A 286 -11.03 -1.81 5.79
C ASP A 286 -12.00 -2.98 6.00
N SER A 287 -13.10 -2.76 6.73
CA SER A 287 -14.09 -3.82 7.00
C SER A 287 -14.97 -4.16 5.80
N GLU A 288 -15.36 -3.16 4.99
CA GLU A 288 -16.18 -3.40 3.81
C GLU A 288 -15.37 -4.15 2.73
N SER A 289 -14.09 -3.78 2.52
CA SER A 289 -13.18 -4.51 1.59
C SER A 289 -13.01 -5.98 1.97
N LEU A 290 -12.75 -6.30 3.25
CA LEU A 290 -12.57 -7.68 3.72
C LEU A 290 -13.79 -8.57 3.50
N LEU A 291 -14.99 -8.01 3.64
CA LEU A 291 -16.22 -8.77 3.45
C LEU A 291 -16.41 -9.13 1.98
N ASP A 292 -16.20 -8.17 1.08
CA ASP A 292 -16.26 -8.39 -0.37
C ASP A 292 -15.24 -9.47 -0.80
N ASP A 293 -14.00 -9.39 -0.30
CA ASP A 293 -12.96 -10.39 -0.61
C ASP A 293 -13.27 -11.77 -0.05
N ALA A 294 -13.83 -11.84 1.17
CA ALA A 294 -14.22 -13.11 1.77
C ALA A 294 -15.37 -13.77 0.98
N GLU A 295 -16.28 -12.98 0.40
CA GLU A 295 -17.31 -13.49 -0.50
C GLU A 295 -16.70 -14.03 -1.81
N GLU A 296 -15.75 -13.31 -2.41
CA GLU A 296 -15.04 -13.78 -3.61
C GLU A 296 -14.25 -15.09 -3.33
N MET A 297 -13.61 -15.20 -2.16
CA MET A 297 -12.91 -16.41 -1.75
C MET A 297 -13.88 -17.60 -1.57
N ARG A 298 -15.01 -17.40 -0.87
CA ARG A 298 -16.03 -18.47 -0.70
C ARG A 298 -16.62 -18.89 -2.05
N ALA A 299 -16.83 -17.94 -2.96
CA ALA A 299 -17.31 -18.22 -4.32
C ALA A 299 -16.27 -19.03 -5.13
N ALA A 300 -14.98 -18.69 -4.97
CA ALA A 300 -13.89 -19.45 -5.58
C ALA A 300 -13.83 -20.89 -5.07
N GLU A 301 -13.89 -21.08 -3.74
CA GLU A 301 -13.91 -22.42 -3.12
C GLU A 301 -15.14 -23.23 -3.53
N ALA A 302 -16.32 -22.60 -3.59
CA ALA A 302 -17.55 -23.25 -4.03
C ALA A 302 -17.44 -23.71 -5.48
N THR A 303 -16.87 -22.89 -6.35
CA THR A 303 -16.61 -23.23 -7.76
C THR A 303 -15.64 -24.39 -7.89
N VAL A 304 -14.51 -24.38 -7.18
CA VAL A 304 -13.54 -25.50 -7.18
C VAL A 304 -14.20 -26.80 -6.70
N ARG A 305 -15.01 -26.74 -5.63
CA ARG A 305 -15.75 -27.90 -5.11
C ARG A 305 -16.78 -28.42 -6.11
N HIS A 306 -17.48 -27.52 -6.79
CA HIS A 306 -18.45 -27.85 -7.83
C HIS A 306 -17.76 -28.58 -9.00
N LEU A 307 -16.67 -28.02 -9.52
CA LEU A 307 -15.90 -28.62 -10.63
C LEU A 307 -15.33 -29.99 -10.26
N ARG A 308 -14.81 -30.15 -9.04
CA ARG A 308 -14.39 -31.46 -8.50
C ARG A 308 -15.54 -32.46 -8.46
N GLY A 309 -16.73 -32.02 -8.01
CA GLY A 309 -17.93 -32.86 -7.99
C GLY A 309 -18.34 -33.30 -9.39
N VAL A 310 -18.28 -32.39 -10.38
CA VAL A 310 -18.56 -32.68 -11.79
C VAL A 310 -17.54 -33.66 -12.38
N ALA A 311 -16.24 -33.46 -12.11
CA ALA A 311 -15.20 -34.40 -12.54
C ALA A 311 -15.39 -35.79 -11.90
N ALA A 312 -15.74 -35.86 -10.61
CA ALA A 312 -15.97 -37.11 -9.89
C ALA A 312 -17.24 -37.85 -10.37
N ALA A 313 -18.28 -37.13 -10.80
CA ALA A 313 -19.49 -37.73 -11.36
C ALA A 313 -19.23 -38.43 -12.71
N GLY A 314 -18.16 -38.04 -13.41
CA GLY A 314 -17.66 -38.65 -14.63
C GLY A 314 -18.42 -38.24 -15.89
N ILE A 315 -17.68 -38.20 -17.00
CA ILE A 315 -18.25 -37.94 -18.33
C ILE A 315 -18.75 -39.27 -18.91
N PRO A 316 -19.95 -39.35 -19.50
CA PRO A 316 -20.45 -40.56 -20.16
C PRO A 316 -19.39 -41.18 -21.08
N SER A 317 -19.23 -42.50 -20.99
CA SER A 317 -18.13 -43.22 -21.66
C SER A 317 -18.26 -43.31 -23.18
N ASP A 318 -19.46 -43.15 -23.73
CA ASP A 318 -19.73 -43.20 -25.17
C ASP A 318 -19.92 -41.78 -25.75
N PRO A 319 -18.95 -41.26 -26.53
CA PRO A 319 -19.07 -39.97 -27.20
C PRO A 319 -20.28 -39.90 -28.14
N GLU A 320 -20.64 -40.99 -28.83
CA GLU A 320 -21.69 -40.96 -29.86
C GLU A 320 -23.07 -40.66 -29.29
N SER A 321 -23.38 -41.21 -28.11
CA SER A 321 -24.60 -40.91 -27.38
C SER A 321 -24.78 -39.41 -27.09
N VAL A 322 -23.68 -38.66 -26.95
CA VAL A 322 -23.68 -37.22 -26.68
C VAL A 322 -23.81 -36.45 -27.99
N LEU A 323 -22.99 -36.82 -28.96
CA LEU A 323 -22.83 -36.14 -30.23
C LEU A 323 -24.02 -36.31 -31.18
N GLY A 324 -24.80 -37.37 -31.03
CA GLY A 324 -26.04 -37.59 -31.79
C GLY A 324 -27.26 -36.83 -31.26
N ASN A 325 -27.17 -36.21 -30.07
CA ASN A 325 -28.33 -35.62 -29.41
C ASN A 325 -28.53 -34.14 -29.80
N ARG A 326 -29.48 -33.88 -30.71
CA ARG A 326 -29.80 -32.51 -31.18
C ARG A 326 -30.23 -31.54 -30.08
N GLU A 327 -30.92 -32.01 -29.05
CA GLU A 327 -31.36 -31.16 -27.94
C GLU A 327 -30.17 -30.64 -27.14
N ARG A 328 -29.11 -31.44 -26.99
CA ARG A 328 -27.87 -31.01 -26.33
C ARG A 328 -27.16 -29.90 -27.10
N TYR A 329 -27.16 -29.94 -28.43
CA TYR A 329 -26.60 -28.86 -29.24
C TYR A 329 -27.43 -27.58 -29.12
N ALA A 330 -28.77 -27.69 -29.12
CA ALA A 330 -29.63 -26.53 -28.94
C ALA A 330 -29.39 -25.88 -27.57
N ALA A 331 -29.37 -26.69 -26.50
CA ALA A 331 -29.08 -26.22 -25.15
C ALA A 331 -27.67 -25.61 -25.02
N TYR A 332 -26.66 -26.25 -25.62
CA TYR A 332 -25.30 -25.70 -25.64
C TYR A 332 -25.23 -24.35 -26.36
N ARG A 333 -25.88 -24.22 -27.53
CA ARG A 333 -25.93 -22.96 -28.29
C ARG A 333 -26.55 -21.83 -27.49
N GLU A 334 -27.66 -22.12 -26.82
CA GLU A 334 -28.37 -21.17 -25.97
C GLU A 334 -27.50 -20.74 -24.79
N LEU A 335 -27.05 -21.69 -23.96
CA LEU A 335 -26.33 -21.40 -22.72
C LEU A 335 -24.96 -20.76 -22.97
N VAL A 336 -24.16 -21.30 -23.90
CA VAL A 336 -22.86 -20.72 -24.23
C VAL A 336 -23.01 -19.41 -25.00
N GLY A 337 -24.01 -19.29 -25.87
CA GLY A 337 -24.33 -18.04 -26.55
C GLY A 337 -24.64 -16.92 -25.55
N MET A 338 -25.54 -17.18 -24.59
CA MET A 338 -25.87 -16.23 -23.53
C MET A 338 -24.66 -15.89 -22.65
N ALA A 339 -23.81 -16.86 -22.32
CA ALA A 339 -22.58 -16.60 -21.55
C ALA A 339 -21.60 -15.69 -22.30
N GLU A 340 -21.39 -15.92 -23.60
CA GLU A 340 -20.59 -15.03 -24.46
C GLU A 340 -21.23 -13.63 -24.56
N GLY A 341 -22.55 -13.57 -24.75
CA GLY A 341 -23.32 -12.33 -24.81
C GLY A 341 -23.18 -11.50 -23.53
N ALA A 342 -23.33 -12.13 -22.36
CA ALA A 342 -23.12 -11.50 -21.07
C ALA A 342 -21.68 -10.99 -20.90
N ARG A 343 -20.69 -11.78 -21.30
CA ARG A 343 -19.28 -11.36 -21.27
C ARG A 343 -19.01 -10.18 -22.21
N LEU A 344 -19.58 -10.20 -23.43
CA LEU A 344 -19.50 -9.06 -24.35
C LEU A 344 -20.17 -7.83 -23.76
N ALA A 345 -21.36 -7.95 -23.18
CA ALA A 345 -22.04 -6.84 -22.52
C ALA A 345 -21.17 -6.23 -21.40
N GLN A 346 -20.47 -7.07 -20.62
CA GLN A 346 -19.55 -6.61 -19.59
C GLN A 346 -18.27 -5.98 -20.19
N LEU A 347 -17.74 -6.55 -21.29
CA LEU A 347 -16.57 -6.03 -22.00
C LEU A 347 -16.83 -4.63 -22.53
N LEU A 348 -18.04 -4.38 -23.02
CA LEU A 348 -18.44 -3.08 -23.57
C LEU A 348 -18.66 -2.03 -22.47
N GLN A 349 -19.25 -2.44 -21.34
CA GLN A 349 -19.52 -1.56 -20.20
C GLN A 349 -18.24 -1.19 -19.43
N GLU A 350 -17.47 -2.20 -19.04
CA GLU A 350 -16.28 -2.05 -18.22
C GLU A 350 -15.19 -3.01 -18.72
N PRO A 351 -14.48 -2.66 -19.82
CA PRO A 351 -13.47 -3.53 -20.43
C PRO A 351 -12.42 -4.04 -19.44
N GLY A 352 -11.94 -3.16 -18.55
CA GLY A 352 -10.96 -3.52 -17.52
C GLY A 352 -11.46 -4.56 -16.51
N SER A 353 -12.78 -4.69 -16.30
CA SER A 353 -13.35 -5.71 -15.41
C SER A 353 -13.38 -7.11 -16.04
N VAL A 354 -13.49 -7.19 -17.38
CA VAL A 354 -13.57 -8.46 -18.13
C VAL A 354 -12.19 -8.94 -18.55
N LEU A 355 -11.40 -8.03 -19.08
CA LEU A 355 -10.07 -8.35 -19.60
C LEU A 355 -9.10 -8.61 -18.44
N GLY A 356 -9.36 -7.98 -17.29
CA GLY A 356 -8.54 -8.07 -16.10
C GLY A 356 -7.05 -7.99 -16.47
N PRO A 357 -6.25 -9.02 -16.16
CA PRO A 357 -4.86 -9.14 -16.60
C PRO A 357 -4.71 -9.48 -18.07
N ASP A 358 -5.02 -8.53 -18.92
CA ASP A 358 -4.92 -8.71 -20.35
C ASP A 358 -3.44 -8.90 -20.76
N PRO A 359 -3.10 -9.95 -21.55
CA PRO A 359 -1.73 -10.12 -22.06
C PRO A 359 -1.29 -9.02 -23.05
N LEU A 360 -2.17 -8.08 -23.37
CA LEU A 360 -1.93 -6.97 -24.29
C LEU A 360 -2.51 -5.66 -23.67
N PRO A 361 -2.12 -4.47 -24.14
CA PRO A 361 -2.67 -3.18 -23.67
C PRO A 361 -4.13 -2.93 -24.12
N LEU A 362 -4.96 -2.32 -23.27
CA LEU A 362 -6.33 -1.91 -23.65
C LEU A 362 -6.30 -0.80 -24.73
N PRO A 363 -7.22 -0.82 -25.71
CA PRO A 363 -7.41 0.32 -26.61
C PRO A 363 -7.96 1.51 -25.81
N THR A 364 -7.57 2.72 -26.20
CA THR A 364 -8.01 3.99 -25.56
C THR A 364 -9.50 4.26 -25.74
N ASP A 365 -10.11 3.69 -26.78
CA ASP A 365 -11.47 3.99 -27.19
C ASP A 365 -12.47 3.24 -26.30
N ARG A 366 -13.39 3.97 -25.65
CA ARG A 366 -14.45 3.41 -24.80
C ARG A 366 -15.80 3.55 -25.51
N PRO A 367 -16.24 2.55 -26.29
CA PRO A 367 -17.18 2.83 -27.37
C PRO A 367 -18.62 3.06 -26.89
N LEU A 368 -19.04 2.50 -25.74
CA LEU A 368 -20.36 2.81 -25.16
C LEU A 368 -20.48 4.26 -24.65
N LYS A 369 -19.37 4.96 -24.41
CA LYS A 369 -19.40 6.36 -23.97
C LYS A 369 -19.72 7.30 -25.13
N GLU A 370 -19.33 6.92 -26.34
CA GLU A 370 -19.54 7.68 -27.57
C GLU A 370 -20.92 7.41 -28.21
N MET A 371 -21.55 6.29 -27.84
CA MET A 371 -22.89 5.91 -28.29
C MET A 371 -24.01 6.72 -27.60
N ASP A 372 -25.13 6.86 -28.31
CA ASP A 372 -26.36 7.35 -27.70
C ASP A 372 -26.77 6.46 -26.50
N PRO A 373 -27.14 7.03 -25.34
CA PRO A 373 -27.46 6.27 -24.14
C PRO A 373 -28.58 5.24 -24.32
N GLN A 374 -29.58 5.52 -25.15
CA GLN A 374 -30.71 4.60 -25.39
C GLN A 374 -30.24 3.42 -26.24
N VAL A 375 -29.49 3.71 -27.30
CA VAL A 375 -28.88 2.68 -28.15
C VAL A 375 -27.93 1.79 -27.35
N ALA A 376 -27.07 2.37 -26.51
CA ALA A 376 -26.17 1.63 -25.64
C ALA A 376 -26.93 0.67 -24.69
N ALA A 377 -28.05 1.12 -24.13
CA ALA A 377 -28.89 0.30 -23.26
C ALA A 377 -29.60 -0.84 -24.03
N GLU A 378 -30.06 -0.58 -25.25
CA GLU A 378 -30.68 -1.59 -26.12
C GLU A 378 -29.68 -2.65 -26.57
N VAL A 379 -28.45 -2.24 -26.91
CA VAL A 379 -27.34 -3.16 -27.24
C VAL A 379 -27.04 -4.07 -26.05
N VAL A 380 -26.83 -3.51 -24.85
CA VAL A 380 -26.52 -4.30 -23.65
C VAL A 380 -27.66 -5.26 -23.31
N ARG A 381 -28.92 -4.83 -23.42
CA ARG A 381 -30.08 -5.69 -23.19
C ARG A 381 -30.19 -6.81 -24.22
N GLY A 382 -30.00 -6.50 -25.50
CA GLY A 382 -30.08 -7.48 -26.59
C GLY A 382 -28.98 -8.54 -26.51
N LEU A 383 -27.82 -8.22 -25.95
CA LEU A 383 -26.77 -9.21 -25.66
C LEU A 383 -27.15 -10.21 -24.55
N GLY A 384 -28.25 -9.98 -23.83
CA GLY A 384 -28.85 -10.96 -22.93
C GLY A 384 -29.85 -11.91 -23.61
N ASP A 385 -30.17 -11.72 -24.89
CA ASP A 385 -31.14 -12.53 -25.62
C ASP A 385 -30.45 -13.73 -26.30
N ALA A 386 -30.91 -14.94 -25.99
CA ALA A 386 -30.45 -16.17 -26.62
C ALA A 386 -30.64 -16.17 -28.14
N ALA A 387 -31.74 -15.61 -28.66
CA ALA A 387 -32.03 -15.59 -30.09
C ALA A 387 -30.96 -14.80 -30.88
N ILE A 388 -30.38 -13.78 -30.24
CA ILE A 388 -29.33 -12.92 -30.83
C ILE A 388 -27.95 -13.57 -30.64
N THR A 389 -27.69 -14.23 -29.52
CA THR A 389 -26.34 -14.65 -29.11
C THR A 389 -25.99 -16.09 -29.44
N CYS A 390 -26.97 -16.97 -29.69
CA CYS A 390 -26.76 -18.35 -30.15
C CYS A 390 -25.71 -18.51 -31.29
N PRO A 391 -25.63 -17.61 -32.29
CA PRO A 391 -24.64 -17.69 -33.36
C PRO A 391 -23.17 -17.52 -32.93
N LEU A 392 -22.91 -17.04 -31.70
CA LEU A 392 -21.56 -16.93 -31.13
C LEU A 392 -20.98 -18.30 -30.75
N ALA A 393 -21.84 -19.23 -30.31
CA ALA A 393 -21.42 -20.54 -29.82
C ALA A 393 -21.23 -21.56 -30.96
N LEU A 394 -22.27 -21.79 -31.77
CA LEU A 394 -22.26 -22.73 -32.91
C LEU A 394 -23.12 -22.19 -34.08
N PRO A 395 -22.86 -22.61 -35.33
CA PRO A 395 -23.70 -22.30 -36.48
C PRO A 395 -25.14 -22.84 -36.37
N GLU A 396 -26.04 -22.32 -37.20
CA GLU A 396 -27.43 -22.81 -37.31
C GLU A 396 -27.53 -24.23 -37.84
N ARG A 397 -26.69 -24.56 -38.84
CA ARG A 397 -26.56 -25.93 -39.35
C ARG A 397 -25.56 -26.69 -38.49
N MET A 398 -25.96 -27.89 -38.08
CA MET A 398 -25.13 -28.76 -37.24
C MET A 398 -23.92 -29.26 -38.05
N PRO A 399 -22.68 -28.92 -37.66
CA PRO A 399 -21.49 -29.37 -38.36
C PRO A 399 -21.14 -30.82 -37.99
N PRO A 400 -20.41 -31.55 -38.85
CA PRO A 400 -19.86 -32.85 -38.48
C PRO A 400 -18.90 -32.66 -37.30
N VAL A 401 -19.13 -33.44 -36.25
CA VAL A 401 -18.37 -33.38 -35.01
C VAL A 401 -16.87 -33.55 -35.27
N PRO A 402 -16.00 -32.79 -34.58
CA PRO A 402 -16.28 -31.76 -33.58
C PRO A 402 -15.96 -30.35 -34.04
N VAL A 403 -15.90 -30.14 -35.35
CA VAL A 403 -15.22 -28.99 -35.92
C VAL A 403 -16.02 -27.68 -35.71
N GLY A 404 -17.22 -27.73 -35.12
CA GLY A 404 -18.22 -26.64 -35.07
C GLY A 404 -18.04 -25.45 -34.14
N ILE A 405 -17.03 -25.43 -33.27
CA ILE A 405 -16.93 -24.39 -32.21
C ILE A 405 -16.54 -23.05 -32.84
N ARG A 406 -17.32 -22.00 -32.52
CA ARG A 406 -17.08 -20.63 -33.03
C ARG A 406 -16.40 -19.70 -32.04
N THR A 407 -16.32 -20.13 -30.79
CA THR A 407 -15.76 -19.34 -29.70
C THR A 407 -14.34 -19.81 -29.33
N PRO A 408 -13.36 -18.91 -29.22
CA PRO A 408 -12.04 -19.24 -28.69
C PRO A 408 -12.07 -19.70 -27.21
N PHE A 409 -13.16 -19.46 -26.47
CA PHE A 409 -13.28 -19.96 -25.09
C PHE A 409 -13.46 -21.46 -25.00
N GLY A 410 -14.06 -22.10 -26.02
CA GLY A 410 -14.15 -23.57 -26.08
C GLY A 410 -12.75 -24.21 -26.10
N LEU A 411 -11.79 -23.57 -26.77
CA LEU A 411 -10.38 -23.97 -26.75
C LEU A 411 -9.80 -23.87 -25.34
N ALA A 412 -10.01 -22.74 -24.65
CA ALA A 412 -9.50 -22.52 -23.30
C ALA A 412 -10.12 -23.48 -22.26
N ARG A 413 -11.44 -23.76 -22.35
CA ARG A 413 -12.11 -24.77 -21.50
C ARG A 413 -11.60 -26.17 -21.74
N THR A 414 -11.28 -26.50 -22.99
CA THR A 414 -10.68 -27.79 -23.35
C THR A 414 -9.27 -27.91 -22.77
N VAL A 415 -8.47 -26.84 -22.82
CA VAL A 415 -7.15 -26.82 -22.15
C VAL A 415 -7.31 -26.99 -20.63
N ALA A 416 -8.28 -26.34 -20.01
CA ALA A 416 -8.57 -26.50 -18.57
C ALA A 416 -8.95 -27.95 -18.23
N LEU A 417 -9.79 -28.60 -19.06
CA LEU A 417 -10.16 -30.01 -18.90
C LEU A 417 -8.95 -30.95 -18.98
N LEU A 418 -8.07 -30.72 -19.94
CA LEU A 418 -6.84 -31.51 -20.09
C LEU A 418 -5.88 -31.29 -18.91
N LEU A 419 -5.77 -30.05 -18.38
CA LEU A 419 -5.01 -29.77 -17.16
C LEU A 419 -5.60 -30.49 -15.95
N ASP A 420 -6.92 -30.58 -15.83
CA ASP A 420 -7.56 -31.34 -14.75
C ASP A 420 -7.31 -32.84 -14.87
N TRP A 421 -7.29 -33.38 -16.10
CA TRP A 421 -6.93 -34.78 -16.33
C TRP A 421 -5.47 -35.06 -15.92
N VAL A 422 -4.53 -34.16 -16.27
CA VAL A 422 -3.12 -34.26 -15.84
C VAL A 422 -3.00 -34.19 -14.32
N ARG A 423 -3.68 -33.23 -13.66
CA ARG A 423 -3.68 -33.11 -12.19
C ARG A 423 -4.26 -34.35 -11.50
N ALA A 424 -5.32 -34.93 -12.05
CA ALA A 424 -5.89 -36.16 -11.55
C ALA A 424 -4.88 -37.31 -11.71
N ALA A 425 -4.28 -37.47 -12.89
CA ALA A 425 -3.27 -38.49 -13.14
C ALA A 425 -2.04 -38.37 -12.19
N GLU A 426 -1.61 -37.16 -11.85
CA GLU A 426 -0.56 -36.91 -10.85
C GLU A 426 -0.99 -37.30 -9.43
N THR A 427 -2.25 -37.05 -9.08
CA THR A 427 -2.80 -37.41 -7.76
C THR A 427 -2.84 -38.93 -7.57
N TYR A 428 -3.08 -39.68 -8.65
CA TYR A 428 -3.06 -41.15 -8.67
C TYR A 428 -1.69 -41.74 -9.09
N ASP A 429 -0.62 -40.93 -9.10
CA ASP A 429 0.75 -41.36 -9.41
C ASP A 429 0.85 -42.15 -10.74
N GLN A 430 0.18 -41.67 -11.80
CA GLN A 430 0.16 -42.30 -13.12
C GLN A 430 1.15 -41.70 -14.11
N LEU A 431 1.74 -40.56 -13.78
CA LEU A 431 2.64 -39.82 -14.66
C LEU A 431 4.05 -39.78 -14.07
N SER A 432 5.05 -40.02 -14.91
CA SER A 432 6.43 -39.73 -14.54
C SER A 432 6.63 -38.22 -14.34
N ARG A 433 7.60 -37.81 -13.52
CA ARG A 433 7.95 -36.40 -13.31
C ARG A 433 8.23 -35.67 -14.64
N ARG A 434 8.94 -36.34 -15.56
CA ARG A 434 9.29 -35.78 -16.87
C ARG A 434 8.06 -35.58 -17.74
N SER A 435 7.19 -36.59 -17.84
CA SER A 435 5.96 -36.51 -18.63
C SER A 435 4.99 -35.46 -18.08
N SER A 436 4.86 -35.36 -16.76
CA SER A 436 4.06 -34.31 -16.10
C SER A 436 4.55 -32.91 -16.50
N GLN A 437 5.87 -32.67 -16.44
CA GLN A 437 6.44 -31.38 -16.82
C GLN A 437 6.22 -31.06 -18.30
N GLU A 438 6.54 -31.99 -19.21
CA GLU A 438 6.38 -31.80 -20.66
C GLU A 438 4.93 -31.51 -21.05
N LEU A 439 3.96 -32.23 -20.47
CA LEU A 439 2.52 -32.04 -20.73
C LEU A 439 2.01 -30.71 -20.17
N ARG A 440 2.41 -30.34 -18.95
CA ARG A 440 2.06 -29.04 -18.34
C ARG A 440 2.57 -27.88 -19.18
N ASP A 441 3.81 -27.97 -19.64
CA ASP A 441 4.44 -26.96 -20.48
C ASP A 441 3.70 -26.77 -21.82
N GLN A 442 3.31 -27.86 -22.47
CA GLN A 442 2.45 -27.81 -23.66
C GLN A 442 1.07 -27.20 -23.37
N LEU A 443 0.40 -27.62 -22.29
CA LEU A 443 -0.94 -27.16 -21.95
C LEU A 443 -0.96 -25.70 -21.49
N PHE A 444 0.02 -25.24 -20.71
CA PHE A 444 0.13 -23.82 -20.35
C PHE A 444 0.50 -22.95 -21.55
N SER A 445 1.22 -23.49 -22.53
CA SER A 445 1.45 -22.82 -23.82
C SER A 445 0.15 -22.72 -24.61
N ALA A 446 -0.61 -23.81 -24.73
CA ALA A 446 -1.91 -23.80 -25.39
C ALA A 446 -2.87 -22.80 -24.71
N ARG A 447 -2.87 -22.77 -23.37
CA ARG A 447 -3.65 -21.81 -22.58
C ARG A 447 -3.30 -20.37 -22.93
N LEU A 448 -2.01 -20.03 -22.92
CA LEU A 448 -1.55 -18.66 -23.21
C LEU A 448 -1.82 -18.27 -24.67
N ALA A 449 -1.70 -19.20 -25.62
CA ALA A 449 -2.08 -18.96 -27.01
C ALA A 449 -3.59 -18.65 -27.14
N ALA A 450 -4.45 -19.35 -26.40
CA ALA A 450 -5.88 -19.06 -26.34
C ALA A 450 -6.18 -17.71 -25.65
N GLU A 451 -5.49 -17.38 -24.56
CA GLU A 451 -5.59 -16.07 -23.88
C GLU A 451 -5.26 -14.91 -24.84
N LEU A 452 -4.14 -15.00 -25.58
CA LEU A 452 -3.75 -14.01 -26.58
C LEU A 452 -4.76 -13.90 -27.72
N LEU A 453 -5.34 -15.02 -28.16
CA LEU A 453 -6.37 -15.05 -29.19
C LEU A 453 -7.65 -14.32 -28.75
N VAL A 454 -8.10 -14.56 -27.52
CA VAL A 454 -9.25 -13.87 -26.92
C VAL A 454 -8.96 -12.37 -26.74
N ALA A 455 -7.77 -12.05 -26.24
CA ALA A 455 -7.32 -10.68 -26.08
C ALA A 455 -7.30 -9.92 -27.43
N ALA A 456 -6.80 -10.54 -28.50
CA ALA A 456 -6.84 -9.96 -29.85
C ALA A 456 -8.28 -9.74 -30.34
N ARG A 457 -9.16 -10.73 -30.14
CA ARG A 457 -10.59 -10.65 -30.51
C ARG A 457 -11.28 -9.48 -29.80
N ASP A 458 -11.12 -9.38 -28.49
CA ASP A 458 -11.80 -8.38 -27.67
C ASP A 458 -11.35 -6.95 -28.07
N ARG A 459 -10.08 -6.75 -28.43
CA ARG A 459 -9.58 -5.48 -29.01
C ARG A 459 -10.23 -5.13 -30.33
N MET A 460 -10.35 -6.10 -31.23
CA MET A 460 -10.99 -5.88 -32.53
C MET A 460 -12.45 -5.46 -32.33
N ILE A 461 -13.16 -6.08 -31.39
CA ILE A 461 -14.53 -5.72 -31.03
C ILE A 461 -14.59 -4.29 -30.50
N LEU A 462 -13.77 -3.95 -29.50
CA LEU A 462 -13.76 -2.60 -28.90
C LEU A 462 -13.46 -1.51 -29.95
N ARG A 463 -12.47 -1.71 -30.82
CA ARG A 463 -12.12 -0.74 -31.89
C ARG A 463 -13.23 -0.55 -32.93
N ARG A 464 -14.16 -1.49 -33.06
CA ARG A 464 -15.18 -1.52 -34.12
C ARG A 464 -16.60 -1.27 -33.64
N LEU A 465 -16.82 -1.29 -32.33
CA LEU A 465 -18.14 -1.11 -31.75
C LEU A 465 -18.79 0.23 -32.12
N ARG A 466 -18.01 1.30 -32.38
CA ARG A 466 -18.55 2.63 -32.73
C ARG A 466 -19.54 2.65 -33.91
N HIS A 467 -19.55 1.60 -34.73
CA HIS A 467 -20.42 1.47 -35.90
C HIS A 467 -21.63 0.53 -35.67
N ALA A 468 -21.73 -0.11 -34.50
CA ALA A 468 -22.84 -0.98 -34.18
C ALA A 468 -24.09 -0.17 -33.83
N ARG A 469 -25.26 -0.57 -34.33
CA ARG A 469 -26.54 0.11 -34.05
C ARG A 469 -27.42 -0.67 -33.09
N ASP A 470 -27.21 -1.98 -33.00
CA ASP A 470 -27.96 -2.89 -32.14
C ASP A 470 -27.08 -4.06 -31.68
N ALA A 471 -27.63 -4.96 -30.87
CA ALA A 471 -26.91 -6.13 -30.38
C ALA A 471 -26.54 -7.13 -31.49
N ALA A 472 -27.31 -7.19 -32.59
CA ALA A 472 -27.02 -8.09 -33.71
C ALA A 472 -25.78 -7.64 -34.47
N ASP A 473 -25.59 -6.33 -34.65
CA ASP A 473 -24.36 -5.74 -35.20
C ASP A 473 -23.14 -6.11 -34.33
N VAL A 474 -23.27 -6.10 -32.99
CA VAL A 474 -22.19 -6.52 -32.07
C VAL A 474 -21.84 -7.99 -32.23
N VAL A 475 -22.84 -8.86 -32.29
CA VAL A 475 -22.65 -10.31 -32.51
C VAL A 475 -21.99 -10.56 -33.86
N ASP A 476 -22.39 -9.83 -34.90
CA ASP A 476 -21.77 -9.93 -36.22
C ASP A 476 -20.29 -9.48 -36.22
N ILE A 477 -19.99 -8.37 -35.54
CA ILE A 477 -18.59 -7.90 -35.35
C ILE A 477 -17.77 -8.98 -34.63
N ALA A 478 -18.29 -9.57 -33.55
CA ALA A 478 -17.60 -10.62 -32.80
C ALA A 478 -17.33 -11.87 -33.66
N ARG A 479 -18.30 -12.27 -34.51
CA ARG A 479 -18.15 -13.39 -35.46
C ARG A 479 -17.10 -13.08 -36.53
N ARG A 480 -17.12 -11.87 -37.11
CA ARG A 480 -16.10 -11.42 -38.06
C ARG A 480 -14.71 -11.36 -37.45
N ALA A 481 -14.59 -10.94 -36.18
CA ALA A 481 -13.33 -10.95 -35.45
C ALA A 481 -12.79 -12.37 -35.24
N ALA A 482 -13.63 -13.30 -34.79
CA ALA A 482 -13.24 -14.70 -34.65
C ALA A 482 -12.80 -15.31 -35.98
N TRP A 483 -13.53 -15.04 -37.08
CA TRP A 483 -13.14 -15.48 -38.41
C TRP A 483 -11.80 -14.89 -38.85
N ARG A 484 -11.59 -13.57 -38.67
CA ARG A 484 -10.32 -12.93 -39.07
C ARG A 484 -9.14 -13.55 -38.33
N LEU A 485 -9.31 -13.84 -37.04
CA LEU A 485 -8.29 -14.47 -36.23
C LEU A 485 -8.06 -15.94 -36.56
N ASN A 486 -8.99 -16.61 -37.25
CA ASN A 486 -8.77 -17.97 -37.76
C ASN A 486 -7.57 -18.03 -38.73
N GLU A 487 -7.27 -16.94 -39.44
CA GLU A 487 -6.07 -16.85 -40.30
C GLU A 487 -4.76 -16.96 -39.51
N ALA A 488 -4.79 -16.67 -38.20
CA ALA A 488 -3.64 -16.88 -37.34
C ALA A 488 -3.30 -18.38 -37.17
N VAL A 489 -4.31 -19.25 -37.32
CA VAL A 489 -4.25 -20.69 -37.05
C VAL A 489 -4.43 -21.49 -38.36
N PRO A 490 -3.44 -21.50 -39.27
CA PRO A 490 -3.53 -22.25 -40.53
C PRO A 490 -3.56 -23.77 -40.31
N PRO A 491 -3.93 -24.57 -41.33
CA PRO A 491 -3.82 -26.03 -41.27
C PRO A 491 -2.42 -26.48 -40.84
N GLY A 492 -2.34 -27.42 -39.89
CA GLY A 492 -1.08 -27.90 -39.31
C GLY A 492 -0.44 -26.96 -38.28
N TRP A 493 -1.16 -25.92 -37.83
CA TRP A 493 -0.72 -25.06 -36.73
C TRP A 493 -0.37 -25.87 -35.48
N LYS A 494 0.66 -25.43 -34.77
CA LYS A 494 1.15 -26.03 -33.53
C LYS A 494 1.18 -24.99 -32.43
N VAL A 495 0.99 -25.46 -31.19
CA VAL A 495 1.10 -24.59 -30.02
C VAL A 495 2.49 -23.93 -30.02
N PRO A 496 2.58 -22.60 -29.84
CA PRO A 496 3.86 -21.91 -29.86
C PRO A 496 4.82 -22.40 -28.78
N THR A 497 6.10 -22.35 -29.11
CA THR A 497 7.23 -22.71 -28.24
C THR A 497 8.14 -21.50 -28.05
N ALA A 498 9.18 -21.62 -27.22
CA ALA A 498 10.12 -20.54 -26.85
C ALA A 498 10.51 -19.63 -28.03
N GLY A 499 10.87 -20.23 -29.18
CA GLY A 499 11.36 -19.51 -30.35
C GLY A 499 10.29 -19.00 -31.32
N THR A 500 9.03 -19.41 -31.16
CA THR A 500 7.91 -19.06 -32.10
C THR A 500 6.85 -18.16 -31.45
N TRP A 501 7.01 -17.89 -30.16
CA TRP A 501 6.09 -17.07 -29.39
C TRP A 501 5.95 -15.64 -29.88
N ARG A 502 7.07 -15.00 -30.23
CA ARG A 502 7.08 -13.62 -30.74
C ARG A 502 6.31 -13.52 -32.06
N ASP A 503 6.52 -14.48 -32.95
CA ASP A 503 5.81 -14.54 -34.25
C ASP A 503 4.30 -14.71 -34.07
N TRP A 504 3.87 -15.53 -33.10
CA TRP A 504 2.45 -15.70 -32.77
C TRP A 504 1.83 -14.39 -32.24
N ALA A 505 2.48 -13.74 -31.28
CA ALA A 505 2.00 -12.49 -30.70
C ALA A 505 1.97 -11.35 -31.73
N ASP A 506 3.04 -11.20 -32.53
CA ASP A 506 3.13 -10.21 -33.59
C ASP A 506 2.03 -10.44 -34.65
N ARG A 507 1.80 -11.69 -35.07
CA ARG A 507 0.73 -12.02 -36.03
C ARG A 507 -0.66 -11.65 -35.50
N LEU A 508 -0.96 -11.96 -34.24
CA LEU A 508 -2.25 -11.62 -33.63
C LEU A 508 -2.43 -10.10 -33.52
N ARG A 509 -1.38 -9.36 -33.13
CA ARG A 509 -1.40 -7.90 -33.07
C ARG A 509 -1.68 -7.31 -34.45
N ASP A 510 -0.95 -7.76 -35.47
CA ASP A 510 -1.09 -7.26 -36.84
C ASP A 510 -2.50 -7.53 -37.39
N LEU A 511 -3.06 -8.72 -37.13
CA LEU A 511 -4.45 -9.05 -37.50
C LEU A 511 -5.47 -8.17 -36.76
N ALA A 512 -5.22 -7.86 -35.48
CA ALA A 512 -6.11 -7.05 -34.66
C ALA A 512 -6.10 -5.55 -35.02
N GLU A 513 -5.07 -5.08 -35.72
CA GLU A 513 -4.96 -3.70 -36.22
C GLU A 513 -5.61 -3.51 -37.59
N GLN A 514 -5.71 -4.56 -38.39
CA GLN A 514 -6.27 -4.51 -39.73
C GLN A 514 -7.81 -4.37 -39.72
N PRO A 515 -8.39 -3.79 -40.79
CA PRO A 515 -9.84 -3.66 -40.88
C PRO A 515 -10.56 -4.99 -41.06
N LEU A 516 -11.64 -5.16 -40.26
CA LEU A 516 -12.64 -6.18 -40.52
C LEU A 516 -13.35 -5.87 -41.83
N PRO A 517 -13.60 -6.88 -42.69
CA PRO A 517 -14.38 -6.70 -43.91
C PRO A 517 -15.82 -6.26 -43.58
N ASP A 518 -16.41 -5.40 -44.40
CA ASP A 518 -17.74 -4.81 -44.16
C ASP A 518 -18.87 -5.85 -44.14
N GLN A 519 -18.68 -6.97 -44.83
CA GLN A 519 -19.59 -8.12 -44.85
C GLN A 519 -18.81 -9.42 -44.65
N ALA A 520 -19.49 -10.44 -44.09
CA ALA A 520 -19.00 -11.80 -44.08
C ALA A 520 -18.83 -12.31 -45.53
N PRO A 521 -17.65 -12.76 -45.97
CA PRO A 521 -17.47 -13.29 -47.32
C PRO A 521 -18.37 -14.52 -47.61
N GLU A 522 -18.82 -14.64 -48.86
CA GLU A 522 -19.54 -15.81 -49.37
C GLU A 522 -18.66 -17.08 -49.20
N GLY A 523 -19.20 -18.15 -48.61
CA GLY A 523 -18.44 -19.37 -48.31
C GLY A 523 -17.75 -19.40 -46.95
N TRP A 524 -18.25 -18.62 -45.98
CA TRP A 524 -17.80 -18.65 -44.59
C TRP A 524 -17.68 -20.08 -44.04
N PRO A 525 -16.51 -20.49 -43.51
CA PRO A 525 -16.35 -21.82 -42.96
C PRO A 525 -17.33 -21.98 -41.79
N GLU A 526 -18.00 -23.13 -41.72
CA GLU A 526 -18.92 -23.43 -40.62
C GLU A 526 -18.18 -23.43 -39.26
N THR A 527 -16.85 -23.57 -39.33
CA THR A 527 -15.91 -23.89 -38.27
C THR A 527 -14.76 -22.88 -38.23
N VAL A 528 -14.31 -22.51 -37.03
CA VAL A 528 -13.12 -21.67 -36.82
C VAL A 528 -12.22 -22.33 -35.78
N PHE A 529 -10.91 -22.11 -35.91
CA PHE A 529 -9.86 -22.66 -35.06
C PHE A 529 -9.75 -24.19 -35.08
N ALA A 530 -10.25 -24.85 -36.13
CA ALA A 530 -10.15 -26.29 -36.30
C ALA A 530 -8.71 -26.83 -36.12
N PRO A 531 -7.66 -26.21 -36.68
CA PRO A 531 -6.29 -26.71 -36.47
C PRO A 531 -5.80 -26.55 -35.04
N PHE A 532 -6.30 -25.56 -34.28
CA PHE A 532 -6.02 -25.45 -32.84
C PHE A 532 -6.70 -26.61 -32.11
N TRP A 533 -7.97 -26.88 -32.41
CA TRP A 533 -8.71 -28.00 -31.81
C TRP A 533 -8.04 -29.36 -32.07
N GLU A 534 -7.57 -29.60 -33.30
CA GLU A 534 -6.80 -30.79 -33.67
C GLU A 534 -5.52 -30.92 -32.85
N GLU A 535 -4.82 -29.81 -32.63
CA GLU A 535 -3.62 -29.79 -31.79
C GLU A 535 -3.93 -30.11 -30.32
N LEU A 536 -5.06 -29.61 -29.78
CA LEU A 536 -5.51 -30.00 -28.43
C LEU A 536 -5.87 -31.48 -28.34
N ALA A 537 -6.48 -32.04 -29.39
CA ALA A 537 -6.73 -33.48 -29.47
C ALA A 537 -5.42 -34.29 -29.50
N ALA A 538 -4.41 -33.83 -30.24
CA ALA A 538 -3.08 -34.46 -30.25
C ALA A 538 -2.39 -34.40 -28.87
N ILE A 539 -2.52 -33.29 -28.15
CA ILE A 539 -2.05 -33.18 -26.76
C ILE A 539 -2.82 -34.15 -25.86
N GLY A 540 -4.15 -34.24 -26.00
CA GLY A 540 -4.99 -35.20 -25.25
C GLY A 540 -4.58 -36.66 -25.47
N VAL A 541 -4.27 -37.05 -26.72
CA VAL A 541 -3.69 -38.38 -27.02
C VAL A 541 -2.36 -38.57 -26.30
N SER A 542 -1.51 -37.54 -26.28
CA SER A 542 -0.21 -37.57 -25.58
C SER A 542 -0.37 -37.75 -24.07
N VAL A 543 -1.36 -37.10 -23.45
CA VAL A 543 -1.71 -37.30 -22.02
C VAL A 543 -2.05 -38.77 -21.77
N GLY A 544 -2.99 -39.34 -22.53
CA GLY A 544 -3.41 -40.73 -22.33
C GLY A 544 -2.31 -41.76 -22.59
N LYS A 545 -1.42 -41.50 -23.56
CA LYS A 545 -0.23 -42.35 -23.81
C LYS A 545 0.80 -42.31 -22.68
N ALA A 546 0.87 -41.20 -21.95
CA ALA A 546 1.81 -41.04 -20.84
C ALA A 546 1.35 -41.72 -19.53
N LEU A 547 0.07 -42.10 -19.43
CA LEU A 547 -0.48 -42.76 -18.24
C LEU A 547 0.07 -44.20 -18.08
N ASP A 548 0.35 -44.59 -16.84
CA ASP A 548 0.68 -45.98 -16.50
C ASP A 548 -0.50 -46.92 -16.80
N ARG A 549 -0.35 -47.75 -17.83
CA ARG A 549 -1.37 -48.71 -18.29
C ARG A 549 -1.67 -49.80 -17.26
N ASN A 550 -0.76 -50.05 -16.32
CA ASN A 550 -0.92 -51.11 -15.30
C ASN A 550 -1.74 -50.64 -14.09
N ARG A 551 -2.07 -49.35 -14.02
CA ARG A 551 -2.87 -48.77 -12.92
C ARG A 551 -4.29 -48.43 -13.41
N PRO A 552 -5.30 -48.48 -12.53
CA PRO A 552 -6.63 -47.97 -12.86
C PRO A 552 -6.52 -46.46 -13.15
N GLY A 553 -7.16 -45.98 -14.22
CA GLY A 553 -7.14 -44.58 -14.63
C GLY A 553 -7.79 -43.66 -13.58
N PRO A 554 -7.52 -42.34 -13.61
CA PRO A 554 -8.18 -41.42 -12.70
C PRO A 554 -9.71 -41.46 -12.96
N PRO A 555 -10.53 -41.56 -11.91
CA PRO A 555 -11.97 -41.64 -12.06
C PRO A 555 -12.51 -40.39 -12.77
N GLY A 556 -13.53 -40.58 -13.60
CA GLY A 556 -14.25 -39.51 -14.29
C GLY A 556 -13.68 -39.09 -15.64
N PHE A 557 -12.50 -39.60 -16.02
CA PHE A 557 -11.83 -39.32 -17.30
C PHE A 557 -11.83 -40.53 -18.25
N ASP A 558 -12.72 -41.51 -18.03
CA ASP A 558 -12.74 -42.77 -18.79
C ASP A 558 -12.96 -42.56 -20.29
N MET A 559 -13.82 -41.61 -20.68
CA MET A 559 -14.06 -41.27 -22.08
C MET A 559 -12.80 -40.70 -22.76
N LEU A 560 -12.05 -39.80 -22.08
CA LEU A 560 -10.80 -39.26 -22.62
C LEU A 560 -9.72 -40.35 -22.71
N ARG A 561 -9.63 -41.20 -21.68
CA ARG A 561 -8.72 -42.35 -21.66
C ARG A 561 -9.02 -43.32 -22.81
N ALA A 562 -10.29 -43.66 -23.03
CA ALA A 562 -10.73 -44.49 -24.15
C ALA A 562 -10.39 -43.85 -25.50
N GLY A 563 -10.63 -42.54 -25.64
CA GLY A 563 -10.28 -41.79 -26.85
C GLY A 563 -8.77 -41.79 -27.15
N ALA A 564 -7.92 -41.74 -26.12
CA ALA A 564 -6.46 -41.75 -26.29
C ALA A 564 -5.89 -43.15 -26.61
N LEU A 565 -6.60 -44.21 -26.19
CA LEU A 565 -6.20 -45.61 -26.34
C LEU A 565 -6.84 -46.30 -27.56
N ALA A 566 -7.71 -45.61 -28.30
CA ALA A 566 -8.29 -46.12 -29.53
C ALA A 566 -7.17 -46.37 -30.56
N GLU A 567 -6.79 -47.64 -30.73
CA GLU A 567 -5.88 -48.06 -31.80
C GLU A 567 -6.65 -48.09 -33.13
N THR A 568 -5.95 -47.74 -34.22
CA THR A 568 -6.44 -47.96 -35.59
C THR A 568 -6.70 -49.45 -35.75
N SER A 569 -7.98 -49.83 -35.75
CA SER A 569 -8.38 -51.20 -36.06
C SER A 569 -7.96 -51.48 -37.51
N GLU A 570 -7.25 -52.59 -37.75
CA GLU A 570 -6.84 -53.02 -39.09
C GLU A 570 -8.03 -52.96 -40.06
N GLY A 571 -8.06 -51.94 -40.93
CA GLY A 571 -9.05 -51.80 -42.01
C GLY A 571 -10.04 -50.63 -41.93
N LEU A 572 -10.06 -49.82 -40.86
CA LEU A 572 -10.85 -48.57 -40.79
C LEU A 572 -9.97 -47.40 -40.33
N GLU A 573 -9.82 -46.40 -41.21
CA GLU A 573 -9.03 -45.19 -41.00
C GLU A 573 -9.65 -44.24 -39.94
N SER A 574 -9.64 -44.61 -38.66
CA SER A 574 -9.85 -43.62 -37.60
C SER A 574 -8.57 -43.44 -36.78
N ASP A 575 -7.84 -42.36 -37.07
CA ASP A 575 -6.69 -41.89 -36.30
C ASP A 575 -7.10 -41.63 -34.84
N GLY A 576 -6.26 -41.99 -33.85
CA GLY A 576 -6.53 -41.76 -32.42
C GLY A 576 -6.78 -40.28 -32.09
N ALA A 577 -6.23 -39.35 -32.88
CA ALA A 577 -6.55 -37.93 -32.77
C ALA A 577 -8.02 -37.63 -33.10
N THR A 578 -8.62 -38.35 -34.06
CA THR A 578 -10.04 -38.19 -34.42
C THR A 578 -10.94 -38.65 -33.27
N THR A 579 -10.66 -39.81 -32.68
CA THR A 579 -11.44 -40.33 -31.53
C THR A 579 -11.31 -39.43 -30.31
N MET A 580 -10.09 -38.95 -30.00
CA MET A 580 -9.88 -37.97 -28.94
C MET A 580 -10.63 -36.66 -29.21
N SER A 581 -10.61 -36.17 -30.44
CA SER A 581 -11.31 -34.95 -30.84
C SER A 581 -12.82 -35.06 -30.57
N ARG A 582 -13.43 -36.22 -30.87
CA ARG A 582 -14.84 -36.52 -30.55
C ARG A 582 -15.08 -36.54 -29.05
N ALA A 583 -14.20 -37.17 -28.27
CA ALA A 583 -14.30 -37.21 -26.81
C ALA A 583 -14.24 -35.79 -26.20
N LEU A 584 -13.30 -34.95 -26.63
CA LEU A 584 -13.19 -33.56 -26.16
C LEU A 584 -14.44 -32.75 -26.50
N ALA A 585 -15.08 -32.99 -27.64
CA ALA A 585 -16.28 -32.27 -28.03
C ALA A 585 -17.52 -32.73 -27.25
N SER A 586 -17.62 -34.02 -26.97
CA SER A 586 -18.63 -34.53 -26.04
C SER A 586 -18.46 -33.91 -24.66
N ALA A 587 -17.21 -33.79 -24.20
CA ALA A 587 -16.92 -33.12 -22.94
C ALA A 587 -17.31 -31.64 -22.97
N GLU A 588 -17.01 -30.92 -24.06
CA GLU A 588 -17.38 -29.51 -24.21
C GLU A 588 -18.91 -29.31 -24.25
N LEU A 589 -19.65 -30.16 -24.95
CA LEU A 589 -21.12 -30.10 -24.98
C LEU A 589 -21.77 -30.32 -23.60
N LEU A 590 -21.15 -31.14 -22.76
CA LEU A 590 -21.67 -31.48 -21.43
C LEU A 590 -21.19 -30.51 -20.34
N LEU A 591 -19.91 -30.15 -20.38
CA LEU A 591 -19.24 -29.39 -19.32
C LEU A 591 -19.17 -27.90 -19.66
N GLY A 592 -19.03 -27.53 -20.93
CA GLY A 592 -18.87 -26.14 -21.37
C GLY A 592 -19.89 -25.17 -20.76
N PRO A 593 -21.21 -25.48 -20.78
CA PRO A 593 -22.25 -24.62 -20.21
C PRO A 593 -22.19 -24.43 -18.69
N VAL A 594 -21.56 -25.35 -17.95
CA VAL A 594 -21.48 -25.30 -16.48
C VAL A 594 -20.12 -24.83 -15.97
N ARG A 595 -19.10 -24.75 -16.85
CA ARG A 595 -17.80 -24.19 -16.48
C ARG A 595 -17.85 -22.66 -16.47
N PRO A 596 -17.21 -22.00 -15.49
CA PRO A 596 -17.05 -20.55 -15.49
C PRO A 596 -16.14 -20.10 -16.65
N ASP A 597 -15.91 -18.78 -16.77
CA ASP A 597 -14.91 -18.26 -17.72
C ASP A 597 -13.55 -18.93 -17.44
N PRO A 598 -12.96 -19.64 -18.43
CA PRO A 598 -11.77 -20.46 -18.24
C PRO A 598 -10.52 -19.67 -17.84
N PHE A 599 -10.51 -18.35 -18.02
CA PHE A 599 -9.39 -17.49 -17.63
C PHE A 599 -9.51 -16.96 -16.20
N THR A 600 -10.72 -17.00 -15.63
CA THR A 600 -10.99 -16.62 -14.23
C THR A 600 -11.35 -17.82 -13.36
N GLU A 601 -11.39 -19.02 -13.95
CA GLU A 601 -11.69 -20.27 -13.25
C GLU A 601 -10.73 -20.46 -12.06
N PRO A 602 -11.26 -20.47 -10.82
CA PRO A 602 -10.43 -20.55 -9.63
C PRO A 602 -9.73 -21.90 -9.56
N THR A 603 -8.47 -21.90 -9.13
CA THR A 603 -7.73 -23.14 -8.85
C THR A 603 -7.74 -23.43 -7.37
N ASP A 604 -7.57 -24.70 -7.00
CA ASP A 604 -7.42 -25.10 -5.61
C ASP A 604 -6.27 -24.32 -4.95
N MET A 605 -6.61 -23.56 -3.91
CA MET A 605 -5.68 -22.74 -3.15
C MET A 605 -6.12 -22.75 -1.70
N LYS A 606 -5.16 -22.66 -0.78
CA LYS A 606 -5.41 -22.53 0.65
C LYS A 606 -5.11 -21.10 1.08
N PHE A 607 -5.92 -20.54 1.97
CA PHE A 607 -5.75 -19.18 2.46
C PHE A 607 -5.11 -19.17 3.85
N HIS A 608 -4.17 -18.26 4.08
CA HIS A 608 -3.57 -18.06 5.40
C HIS A 608 -3.26 -16.58 5.64
N ALA A 609 -3.71 -16.06 6.77
CA ALA A 609 -3.39 -14.71 7.21
C ALA A 609 -2.22 -14.73 8.21
N ILE A 610 -1.26 -13.84 8.02
CA ILE A 610 -0.14 -13.61 8.94
C ILE A 610 -0.43 -12.33 9.71
N THR A 611 -0.44 -12.43 11.05
CA THR A 611 -0.77 -11.32 11.96
C THR A 611 0.13 -11.29 13.19
N THR A 612 0.36 -10.09 13.72
CA THR A 612 1.18 -9.89 14.94
C THR A 612 0.43 -10.22 16.22
N SER A 613 -0.91 -10.33 16.14
CA SER A 613 -1.80 -10.71 17.25
C SER A 613 -1.61 -12.18 17.69
N ARG A 614 -1.05 -13.00 16.79
CA ARG A 614 -0.74 -14.39 17.07
C ARG A 614 0.39 -14.51 18.08
N GLN A 615 0.26 -15.45 19.02
CA GLN A 615 1.32 -15.76 19.96
C GLN A 615 2.53 -16.30 19.20
N ASN A 616 3.70 -15.75 19.49
CA ASN A 616 4.96 -16.11 18.85
C ASN A 616 5.98 -16.66 19.87
N PRO A 617 6.62 -17.82 19.62
CA PRO A 617 7.69 -18.35 20.47
C PRO A 617 8.84 -17.36 20.76
N ALA A 618 9.11 -16.42 19.87
CA ALA A 618 10.13 -15.38 20.07
C ALA A 618 9.79 -14.41 21.22
N GLU A 619 8.52 -14.27 21.61
CA GLU A 619 8.09 -13.41 22.72
C GLU A 619 8.80 -13.77 24.03
N GLY A 620 8.94 -15.06 24.32
CA GLY A 620 9.63 -15.53 25.53
C GLY A 620 11.08 -15.05 25.62
N ARG A 621 11.77 -14.94 24.48
CA ARG A 621 13.17 -14.49 24.41
C ARG A 621 13.29 -12.97 24.49
N VAL A 622 12.39 -12.26 23.82
CA VAL A 622 12.44 -10.78 23.75
C VAL A 622 11.89 -10.13 25.02
N PHE A 623 10.77 -10.63 25.54
CA PHE A 623 10.05 -10.02 26.67
C PHE A 623 10.20 -10.80 27.99
N GLY A 624 10.88 -11.94 27.99
CA GLY A 624 10.99 -12.82 29.17
C GLY A 624 9.75 -13.66 29.47
N GLY A 625 8.74 -13.64 28.58
CA GLY A 625 7.48 -14.38 28.69
C GLY A 625 6.55 -14.08 27.52
N PRO A 626 5.45 -14.87 27.35
CA PRO A 626 4.45 -14.58 26.34
C PRO A 626 3.73 -13.26 26.65
N LEU A 627 3.39 -12.51 25.60
CA LEU A 627 2.61 -11.28 25.75
C LEU A 627 1.12 -11.59 25.88
N GLU A 628 0.41 -10.73 26.62
CA GLU A 628 -1.04 -10.74 26.66
C GLU A 628 -1.63 -10.39 25.28
N PRO A 629 -2.74 -11.03 24.84
CA PRO A 629 -3.28 -10.84 23.49
C PRO A 629 -3.51 -9.38 23.10
N HIS A 630 -3.97 -8.55 24.04
CA HIS A 630 -4.27 -7.13 23.80
C HIS A 630 -3.03 -6.24 23.71
N GLU A 631 -1.88 -6.69 24.20
CA GLU A 631 -0.62 -5.92 24.20
C GLU A 631 0.29 -6.28 23.02
N ARG A 632 0.08 -7.44 22.37
CA ARG A 632 0.97 -7.97 21.32
C ARG A 632 1.22 -6.98 20.19
N ALA A 633 0.16 -6.48 19.57
CA ALA A 633 0.29 -5.59 18.43
C ALA A 633 1.04 -4.30 18.82
N ASP A 634 0.75 -3.73 20.00
CA ASP A 634 1.34 -2.45 20.43
C ASP A 634 2.80 -2.57 20.89
N ARG A 635 3.18 -3.69 21.51
CA ARG A 635 4.57 -3.94 21.94
C ARG A 635 5.48 -4.47 20.83
N LYS A 636 4.93 -5.19 19.86
CA LYS A 636 5.68 -5.68 18.69
C LYS A 636 5.83 -4.61 17.61
N LEU A 637 4.77 -3.84 17.33
CA LEU A 637 4.75 -2.82 16.29
C LEU A 637 4.71 -1.42 16.90
N SER A 638 5.87 -0.79 16.99
CA SER A 638 6.04 0.57 17.52
C SER A 638 5.29 1.61 16.65
N GLY A 639 5.06 1.31 15.37
CA GLY A 639 4.29 2.16 14.46
C GLY A 639 2.84 2.46 14.87
N ASN A 640 2.20 1.59 15.66
CA ASN A 640 0.76 1.64 15.96
C ASN A 640 0.33 2.86 16.79
N GLN A 641 1.26 3.51 17.50
CA GLN A 641 0.96 4.62 18.42
C GLN A 641 0.40 5.88 17.74
N LEU A 642 0.50 6.00 16.41
CA LEU A 642 -0.02 7.12 15.62
C LEU A 642 -0.64 6.65 14.29
N ILE A 643 -1.67 5.80 14.35
CA ILE A 643 -2.36 5.29 13.14
C ILE A 643 -1.33 4.70 12.15
N ASN A 644 -0.42 3.86 12.66
CA ASN A 644 0.64 3.19 11.91
C ASN A 644 1.76 4.10 11.36
N PHE A 645 1.69 5.43 11.55
CA PHE A 645 2.71 6.37 11.07
C PHE A 645 3.84 6.65 12.06
N ALA A 646 3.76 6.13 13.29
CA ALA A 646 4.73 6.51 14.33
C ALA A 646 6.15 6.00 14.05
N ALA A 647 6.28 4.88 13.33
CA ALA A 647 7.57 4.29 12.96
C ALA A 647 8.40 5.23 12.09
N PHE A 648 7.77 6.09 11.28
CA PHE A 648 8.49 7.07 10.43
C PHE A 648 9.25 8.14 11.24
N LEU A 649 9.03 8.23 12.56
CA LEU A 649 9.71 9.16 13.45
C LEU A 649 11.03 8.62 14.03
N SER A 650 11.31 7.31 13.93
CA SER A 650 12.53 6.70 14.47
C SER A 650 13.00 5.51 13.64
N ALA A 651 14.28 5.52 13.26
CA ALA A 651 14.93 4.40 12.59
C ALA A 651 14.87 3.10 13.42
N ARG A 652 15.00 3.18 14.75
CA ARG A 652 14.88 1.99 15.63
C ARG A 652 13.47 1.42 15.64
N TRP A 653 12.44 2.27 15.57
CA TRP A 653 11.05 1.79 15.51
C TRP A 653 10.81 1.07 14.17
N ARG A 654 11.27 1.64 13.04
CA ARG A 654 11.22 0.95 11.73
C ARG A 654 11.97 -0.38 11.75
N HIS A 655 13.13 -0.40 12.37
CA HIS A 655 13.94 -1.61 12.52
C HIS A 655 13.21 -2.69 13.32
N THR A 656 12.67 -2.35 14.49
CA THR A 656 11.93 -3.29 15.34
C THR A 656 10.67 -3.81 14.64
N ASP A 657 9.91 -2.94 13.96
CA ASP A 657 8.74 -3.35 13.18
C ASP A 657 9.12 -4.33 12.06
N TRP A 658 10.25 -4.08 11.38
CA TRP A 658 10.83 -4.99 10.39
C TRP A 658 11.23 -6.34 11.00
N THR A 659 11.93 -6.33 12.13
CA THR A 659 12.34 -7.55 12.84
C THR A 659 11.13 -8.38 13.27
N TRP A 660 10.10 -7.76 13.86
CA TRP A 660 8.87 -8.47 14.25
C TRP A 660 8.08 -9.00 13.06
N GLY A 661 8.01 -8.25 11.96
CA GLY A 661 7.42 -8.74 10.71
C GLY A 661 8.06 -10.07 10.27
N ARG A 662 9.39 -10.19 10.35
CA ARG A 662 10.10 -11.45 10.06
C ARG A 662 9.81 -12.51 11.12
N LEU A 663 9.90 -12.18 12.41
CA LEU A 663 9.72 -13.13 13.52
C LEU A 663 8.32 -13.75 13.54
N ASP A 664 7.27 -12.96 13.29
CA ASP A 664 5.86 -13.40 13.25
C ASP A 664 5.55 -14.18 11.97
N THR A 665 6.27 -13.91 10.86
CA THR A 665 6.10 -14.64 9.60
C THR A 665 6.68 -16.07 9.65
N VAL A 666 7.79 -16.28 10.36
CA VAL A 666 8.46 -17.60 10.47
C VAL A 666 7.51 -18.73 10.89
N PRO A 667 6.80 -18.67 12.04
CA PRO A 667 5.92 -19.76 12.47
C PRO A 667 4.81 -20.03 11.45
N SER A 668 4.22 -18.99 10.87
CA SER A 668 3.22 -19.11 9.81
C SER A 668 3.77 -19.84 8.59
N LEU A 669 4.93 -19.47 8.06
CA LEU A 669 5.52 -20.15 6.89
C LEU A 669 5.86 -21.62 7.18
N VAL A 670 6.42 -21.91 8.36
CA VAL A 670 6.74 -23.31 8.75
C VAL A 670 5.47 -24.15 8.86
N GLU A 671 4.42 -23.60 9.47
CA GLU A 671 3.11 -24.26 9.57
C GLU A 671 2.47 -24.45 8.20
N LEU A 672 2.51 -23.45 7.32
CA LEU A 672 1.96 -23.55 5.96
C LEU A 672 2.58 -24.70 5.19
N MET A 673 3.89 -24.85 5.29
CA MET A 673 4.62 -25.95 4.65
C MET A 673 4.38 -27.30 5.32
N HIS A 674 3.96 -27.31 6.59
CA HIS A 674 3.64 -28.52 7.34
C HIS A 674 2.16 -28.94 7.23
N ALA A 675 1.25 -27.99 7.03
CA ALA A 675 -0.19 -28.14 7.12
C ALA A 675 -0.85 -28.96 5.99
N ASP A 676 -0.08 -29.45 5.00
CA ASP A 676 -0.60 -30.41 4.03
C ASP A 676 -0.63 -31.82 4.62
N SER A 677 -1.63 -32.06 5.49
CA SER A 677 -1.72 -33.19 6.42
C SER A 677 -1.77 -34.59 5.79
N GLY A 678 -1.97 -34.71 4.47
CA GLY A 678 -1.90 -36.00 3.77
C GLY A 678 -0.48 -36.30 3.28
N ARG A 679 0.04 -35.49 2.36
CA ARG A 679 1.32 -35.74 1.68
C ARG A 679 2.53 -35.47 2.57
N VAL A 680 2.47 -34.46 3.45
CA VAL A 680 3.60 -34.15 4.35
C VAL A 680 3.71 -35.20 5.44
N ALA A 681 2.59 -35.68 5.98
CA ALA A 681 2.58 -36.79 6.94
C ALA A 681 3.20 -38.05 6.33
N GLU A 682 2.74 -38.48 5.14
CA GLU A 682 3.31 -39.61 4.40
C GLU A 682 4.80 -39.43 4.08
N ARG A 683 5.27 -38.20 3.80
CA ARG A 683 6.69 -37.93 3.54
C ARG A 683 7.52 -38.02 4.80
N LEU A 684 7.03 -37.50 5.92
CA LEU A 684 7.70 -37.62 7.20
C LEU A 684 7.74 -39.08 7.66
N GLU A 685 6.70 -39.87 7.41
CA GLU A 685 6.63 -41.31 7.73
C GLU A 685 7.74 -42.14 7.07
N LYS A 686 8.37 -41.63 6.00
CA LYS A 686 9.53 -42.28 5.36
C LYS A 686 10.77 -42.30 6.24
N PHE A 687 10.84 -41.45 7.26
CA PHE A 687 11.96 -41.38 8.20
C PHE A 687 11.60 -42.08 9.50
N THR A 688 12.54 -42.87 10.03
CA THR A 688 12.46 -43.31 11.43
C THR A 688 12.59 -42.10 12.36
N ASP A 689 12.11 -42.21 13.59
CA ASP A 689 12.15 -41.10 14.55
C ASP A 689 13.61 -40.70 14.89
N ASP A 690 14.52 -41.67 14.99
CA ASP A 690 15.96 -41.42 15.16
C ASP A 690 16.58 -40.69 13.95
N GLU A 691 16.24 -41.11 12.72
CA GLU A 691 16.74 -40.47 11.50
C GLU A 691 16.26 -39.02 11.39
N LEU A 692 14.99 -38.77 11.71
CA LEU A 692 14.42 -37.43 11.70
C LEU A 692 15.07 -36.55 12.77
N TRP A 693 15.27 -37.08 13.97
CA TRP A 693 15.95 -36.38 15.06
C TRP A 693 17.38 -35.97 14.70
N GLU A 694 18.18 -36.89 14.16
CA GLU A 694 19.56 -36.58 13.72
C GLU A 694 19.61 -35.57 12.58
N ARG A 695 18.63 -35.60 11.67
CA ARG A 695 18.50 -34.59 10.61
C ARG A 695 18.13 -33.22 11.17
N LEU A 696 17.19 -33.15 12.11
CA LEU A 696 16.81 -31.90 12.78
C LEU A 696 17.95 -31.32 13.59
N LYS A 697 18.68 -32.15 14.34
CA LYS A 697 19.85 -31.71 15.12
C LYS A 697 20.95 -31.12 14.23
N ARG A 698 21.25 -31.80 13.12
CA ARG A 698 22.22 -31.28 12.13
C ARG A 698 21.77 -29.96 11.51
N LEU A 699 20.51 -29.87 11.11
CA LEU A 699 19.91 -28.63 10.57
C LEU A 699 19.95 -27.47 11.58
N TYR A 700 19.73 -27.78 12.87
CA TYR A 700 19.68 -26.79 13.93
C TYR A 700 21.07 -26.29 14.34
N VAL A 701 22.04 -27.18 14.47
CA VAL A 701 23.37 -26.83 14.99
C VAL A 701 24.38 -26.61 13.86
N ALA A 702 24.67 -27.64 13.07
CA ALA A 702 25.77 -27.62 12.11
C ALA A 702 25.47 -26.69 10.92
N ASP A 703 24.29 -26.83 10.32
CA ASP A 703 23.93 -26.10 9.11
C ASP A 703 23.65 -24.61 9.39
N ALA A 704 23.21 -24.28 10.61
CA ALA A 704 22.95 -22.90 11.03
C ALA A 704 24.20 -22.19 11.59
N ALA A 705 25.23 -22.91 12.01
CA ALA A 705 26.40 -22.30 12.65
C ALA A 705 27.09 -21.26 11.76
N ALA A 706 27.23 -21.55 10.46
CA ALA A 706 27.87 -20.64 9.51
C ALA A 706 27.05 -19.37 9.26
N SER A 707 25.73 -19.49 9.05
CA SER A 707 24.85 -18.34 8.82
C SER A 707 24.74 -17.45 10.06
N VAL A 708 24.55 -18.06 11.24
CA VAL A 708 24.49 -17.34 12.52
C VAL A 708 25.83 -16.69 12.87
N SER A 709 26.95 -17.37 12.64
CA SER A 709 28.29 -16.82 12.85
C SER A 709 28.55 -15.56 12.05
N ALA A 710 28.24 -15.59 10.75
CA ALA A 710 28.42 -14.47 9.85
C ALA A 710 27.54 -13.28 10.26
N ALA A 711 26.29 -13.56 10.65
CA ALA A 711 25.34 -12.55 11.08
C ALA A 711 25.69 -11.92 12.43
N ALA A 712 26.03 -12.74 13.44
CA ALA A 712 26.32 -12.29 14.80
C ALA A 712 27.74 -11.73 15.00
N GLY A 713 28.60 -11.78 13.99
CA GLY A 713 29.99 -11.33 14.07
C GLY A 713 30.86 -12.17 15.02
N THR A 714 30.57 -13.47 15.15
CA THR A 714 31.29 -14.41 16.05
C THR A 714 31.96 -15.52 15.26
N SER A 715 32.76 -16.37 15.91
CA SER A 715 33.33 -17.56 15.25
C SER A 715 32.27 -18.65 15.05
N GLN A 716 32.46 -19.47 14.03
CA GLN A 716 31.57 -20.59 13.71
C GLN A 716 31.49 -21.61 14.85
N ASP A 717 32.62 -21.93 15.49
CA ASP A 717 32.66 -22.85 16.64
C ASP A 717 31.86 -22.29 17.83
N ALA A 718 32.00 -21.00 18.15
CA ALA A 718 31.24 -20.38 19.23
C ALA A 718 29.73 -20.35 18.94
N SER A 719 29.35 -20.13 17.67
CA SER A 719 27.94 -20.21 17.24
C SER A 719 27.39 -21.62 17.34
N ALA A 720 28.17 -22.62 16.92
CA ALA A 720 27.81 -24.04 17.04
C ALA A 720 27.63 -24.45 18.50
N ASP A 721 28.53 -24.05 19.41
CA ASP A 721 28.43 -24.34 20.84
C ASP A 721 27.17 -23.74 21.48
N ARG A 722 26.84 -22.49 21.11
CA ARG A 722 25.62 -21.81 21.55
C ARG A 722 24.37 -22.51 21.03
N LEU A 723 24.32 -22.84 19.74
CA LEU A 723 23.20 -23.56 19.14
C LEU A 723 23.06 -24.98 19.72
N ALA A 724 24.16 -25.66 20.04
CA ALA A 724 24.16 -26.96 20.70
C ALA A 724 23.60 -26.85 22.14
N THR A 725 23.97 -25.81 22.86
CA THR A 725 23.41 -25.49 24.18
C THR A 725 21.90 -25.27 24.07
N ARG A 726 21.47 -24.47 23.09
CA ARG A 726 20.05 -24.19 22.86
C ARG A 726 19.26 -25.43 22.44
N TRP A 727 19.83 -26.28 21.59
CA TRP A 727 19.25 -27.58 21.24
C TRP A 727 19.01 -28.45 22.48
N ALA A 728 19.98 -28.47 23.41
CA ALA A 728 19.82 -29.19 24.67
C ALA A 728 18.70 -28.61 25.55
N GLU A 729 18.56 -27.27 25.59
CA GLU A 729 17.46 -26.59 26.31
C GLU A 729 16.07 -26.90 25.73
N LEU A 730 15.96 -27.07 24.41
CA LEU A 730 14.70 -27.45 23.77
C LEU A 730 14.25 -28.85 24.23
N GLY A 731 15.17 -29.72 24.64
CA GLY A 731 14.86 -31.03 25.21
C GLY A 731 14.15 -31.99 24.24
N VAL A 732 14.43 -31.88 22.94
CA VAL A 732 13.82 -32.71 21.89
C VAL A 732 14.44 -34.11 21.90
N THR A 733 13.60 -35.13 22.01
CA THR A 733 14.00 -36.55 21.95
C THR A 733 13.68 -37.15 20.58
N ALA A 734 14.19 -38.35 20.30
CA ALA A 734 13.85 -39.04 19.05
C ALA A 734 12.33 -39.25 18.94
N ASP A 735 11.71 -39.79 20.00
CA ASP A 735 10.27 -40.10 20.08
C ASP A 735 9.34 -38.90 19.88
N ASP A 736 9.80 -37.66 20.11
CA ASP A 736 9.00 -36.45 19.93
C ASP A 736 9.45 -35.54 18.77
N ALA A 737 10.54 -35.89 18.08
CA ALA A 737 11.12 -35.12 16.98
C ALA A 737 10.09 -34.78 15.88
N ARG A 738 9.25 -35.75 15.54
CA ARG A 738 8.18 -35.59 14.54
C ARG A 738 7.11 -34.59 15.00
N ARG A 739 6.64 -34.73 16.23
CA ARG A 739 5.60 -33.87 16.83
C ARG A 739 6.11 -32.45 17.04
N ARG A 740 7.40 -32.28 17.35
CA ARG A 740 8.04 -30.98 17.61
C ARG A 740 8.75 -30.40 16.39
N PHE A 741 8.56 -30.98 15.21
CA PHE A 741 9.19 -30.52 13.97
C PHE A 741 8.98 -29.02 13.73
N VAL A 742 7.72 -28.55 13.80
CA VAL A 742 7.36 -27.14 13.57
C VAL A 742 8.04 -26.23 14.60
N GLU A 743 8.06 -26.64 15.86
CA GLU A 743 8.68 -25.88 16.95
C GLU A 743 10.19 -25.71 16.73
N VAL A 744 10.89 -26.81 16.44
CA VAL A 744 12.34 -26.84 16.23
C VAL A 744 12.76 -25.97 15.03
N VAL A 745 12.08 -26.14 13.90
CA VAL A 745 12.38 -25.38 12.67
C VAL A 745 12.06 -23.90 12.86
N THR A 746 10.97 -23.59 13.57
CA THR A 746 10.60 -22.20 13.93
C THR A 746 11.67 -21.56 14.82
N ASP A 747 12.08 -22.23 15.90
CA ASP A 747 13.11 -21.72 16.82
C ASP A 747 14.42 -21.46 16.05
N ARG A 748 14.87 -22.43 15.25
CA ARG A 748 16.06 -22.32 14.39
C ARG A 748 16.03 -21.09 13.48
N LEU A 749 14.95 -20.90 12.73
CA LEU A 749 14.82 -19.77 11.79
C LEU A 749 14.74 -18.43 12.53
N GLN A 750 14.11 -18.38 13.69
CA GLN A 750 14.09 -17.17 14.52
C GLN A 750 15.47 -16.83 15.09
N GLN A 751 16.33 -17.81 15.40
CA GLN A 751 17.72 -17.55 15.80
C GLN A 751 18.48 -16.84 14.67
N GLU A 752 18.32 -17.27 13.42
CA GLU A 752 18.95 -16.59 12.27
C GLU A 752 18.45 -15.16 12.10
N VAL A 753 17.12 -14.93 12.20
CA VAL A 753 16.55 -13.58 12.11
C VAL A 753 17.13 -12.69 13.21
N LEU A 754 17.16 -13.16 14.46
CA LEU A 754 17.70 -12.37 15.57
C LEU A 754 19.21 -12.11 15.41
N ALA A 755 19.97 -13.10 14.96
CA ALA A 755 21.40 -12.95 14.71
C ALA A 755 21.70 -11.91 13.61
N GLU A 756 20.83 -11.80 12.60
CA GLU A 756 20.98 -10.82 11.50
C GLU A 756 20.55 -9.40 11.90
N GLU A 757 19.52 -9.27 12.73
CA GLU A 757 18.89 -7.97 13.02
C GLU A 757 19.43 -7.31 14.30
N LEU A 758 19.80 -8.08 15.33
CA LEU A 758 20.30 -7.51 16.59
C LEU A 758 21.55 -6.64 16.45
N PRO A 759 22.57 -6.99 15.64
CA PRO A 759 23.77 -6.14 15.47
C PRO A 759 23.42 -4.73 15.00
N VAL A 760 22.44 -4.61 14.09
CA VAL A 760 21.97 -3.33 13.55
C VAL A 760 21.23 -2.54 14.63
N LEU A 761 20.37 -3.20 15.41
CA LEU A 761 19.66 -2.53 16.51
C LEU A 761 20.62 -2.03 17.60
N VAL A 762 21.63 -2.84 17.95
CA VAL A 762 22.69 -2.47 18.91
C VAL A 762 23.43 -1.24 18.40
N LYS A 763 23.91 -1.28 17.15
CA LYS A 763 24.58 -0.14 16.50
C LYS A 763 23.71 1.12 16.53
N LEU A 764 22.44 1.03 16.14
CA LEU A 764 21.52 2.16 16.19
C LEU A 764 21.35 2.71 17.60
N SER A 765 21.20 1.83 18.59
CA SER A 765 21.00 2.21 20.00
C SER A 765 22.22 2.93 20.59
N ASP A 766 23.42 2.56 20.15
CA ASP A 766 24.69 3.09 20.65
C ASP A 766 25.05 4.45 20.02
N ARG A 767 24.35 4.92 18.97
CA ARG A 767 24.54 6.24 18.32
C ARG A 767 24.15 7.46 19.18
N GLY A 768 23.84 7.28 20.46
CA GLY A 768 23.63 8.39 21.39
C GLY A 768 22.47 9.31 21.00
N GLY A 769 22.75 10.55 20.59
CA GLY A 769 21.74 11.53 20.19
C GLY A 769 21.08 11.24 18.84
N ASP A 770 21.77 10.49 17.98
CA ASP A 770 21.40 10.26 16.58
C ASP A 770 20.72 8.90 16.36
N ARG A 771 20.40 8.19 17.44
CA ARG A 771 19.83 6.83 17.43
C ARG A 771 18.50 6.66 16.69
N ASP A 772 17.80 7.75 16.39
CA ASP A 772 16.53 7.72 15.66
C ASP A 772 16.67 8.17 14.20
N LEU A 773 17.82 8.72 13.82
CA LEU A 773 18.10 9.11 12.45
C LEU A 773 18.45 7.87 11.62
N PRO A 774 18.24 7.89 10.30
CA PRO A 774 18.71 6.83 9.43
C PRO A 774 20.20 6.52 9.63
N PRO A 775 20.61 5.24 9.56
CA PRO A 775 22.01 4.86 9.61
C PRO A 775 22.75 5.33 8.35
N SER A 776 24.05 5.62 8.47
CA SER A 776 24.92 5.79 7.29
C SER A 776 25.29 4.42 6.68
N GLU A 777 25.92 4.41 5.50
CA GLU A 777 26.48 3.17 4.95
C GLU A 777 27.54 2.56 5.88
N ASP A 778 28.42 3.37 6.46
CA ASP A 778 29.43 2.93 7.44
C ASP A 778 28.80 2.31 8.70
N ASP A 779 27.65 2.84 9.14
CA ASP A 779 26.92 2.28 10.28
C ASP A 779 26.44 0.84 9.99
N LEU A 780 26.17 0.52 8.72
CA LEU A 780 25.61 -0.77 8.29
C LEU A 780 26.68 -1.78 7.85
N THR A 781 27.93 -1.35 7.64
CA THR A 781 29.07 -2.23 7.32
C THR A 781 29.85 -2.64 8.56
N GLU A 782 30.01 -1.75 9.54
CA GLU A 782 30.73 -2.02 10.80
C GLU A 782 29.77 -2.37 11.95
N LEU A 783 29.22 -3.59 11.89
CA LEU A 783 28.28 -4.09 12.90
C LEU A 783 29.00 -4.71 14.11
N PRO A 784 28.55 -4.43 15.35
CA PRO A 784 29.14 -5.01 16.55
C PRO A 784 28.77 -6.50 16.69
N PRO A 785 29.64 -7.32 17.30
CA PRO A 785 29.27 -8.69 17.64
C PRO A 785 28.18 -8.69 18.72
N VAL A 786 27.25 -9.64 18.63
CA VAL A 786 26.10 -9.73 19.57
C VAL A 786 25.94 -11.14 20.14
N ASP A 787 25.28 -11.22 21.30
CA ASP A 787 24.77 -12.46 21.84
C ASP A 787 23.25 -12.43 21.83
N VAL A 788 22.63 -13.28 20.99
CA VAL A 788 21.17 -13.31 20.82
C VAL A 788 20.44 -13.49 22.15
N ALA A 789 20.96 -14.31 23.07
CA ALA A 789 20.32 -14.55 24.35
C ALA A 789 20.39 -13.34 25.29
N ALA A 790 21.48 -12.57 25.24
CA ALA A 790 21.68 -11.42 26.11
C ALA A 790 21.10 -10.11 25.53
N ASP A 791 21.15 -9.94 24.22
CA ASP A 791 20.80 -8.69 23.53
C ASP A 791 19.35 -8.64 23.03
N ALA A 792 18.61 -9.76 22.99
CA ALA A 792 17.21 -9.80 22.54
C ALA A 792 16.30 -8.82 23.32
N GLY A 793 16.59 -8.57 24.60
CA GLY A 793 15.84 -7.62 25.42
C GLY A 793 15.84 -6.19 24.89
N ARG A 794 16.85 -5.79 24.08
CA ARG A 794 16.88 -4.46 23.45
C ARG A 794 15.72 -4.24 22.49
N ILE A 795 15.17 -5.31 21.90
CA ILE A 795 13.96 -5.22 21.04
C ILE A 795 12.76 -4.83 21.91
N ALA A 796 12.63 -5.41 23.11
CA ALA A 796 11.57 -5.07 24.06
C ALA A 796 11.70 -3.62 24.57
N ASP A 797 12.92 -3.17 24.86
CA ASP A 797 13.18 -1.79 25.30
C ASP A 797 12.65 -0.76 24.28
N VAL A 798 12.76 -1.05 22.97
CA VAL A 798 12.22 -0.19 21.91
C VAL A 798 10.70 -0.26 21.87
N GLY A 799 10.11 -1.46 21.99
CA GLY A 799 8.66 -1.66 22.01
C GLY A 799 7.97 -0.95 23.18
N ASP A 800 8.67 -0.76 24.30
CA ASP A 800 8.17 -0.04 25.48
C ASP A 800 8.30 1.50 25.35
N GLU A 801 8.98 2.00 24.31
CA GLU A 801 9.07 3.44 24.08
C GLU A 801 7.71 4.01 23.64
N THR A 802 7.33 5.15 24.22
CA THR A 802 6.11 5.84 23.81
C THR A 802 6.41 7.06 22.94
N LEU A 803 5.44 7.48 22.12
CA LEU A 803 5.50 8.71 21.34
C LEU A 803 5.81 9.93 22.23
N ARG A 804 5.35 9.89 23.49
CA ARG A 804 5.62 10.93 24.49
C ARG A 804 7.10 11.04 24.88
N VAL A 805 7.80 9.91 24.90
CA VAL A 805 9.25 9.85 25.11
C VAL A 805 9.97 10.31 23.85
N LEU A 806 9.51 9.87 22.67
CA LEU A 806 10.11 10.21 21.39
C LEU A 806 10.03 11.72 21.09
N LEU A 807 8.88 12.35 21.37
CA LEU A 807 8.70 13.81 21.28
C LEU A 807 9.60 14.60 22.23
N ARG A 808 10.30 13.98 23.18
CA ARG A 808 11.31 14.69 23.98
C ARG A 808 12.60 14.92 23.20
N ARG A 809 12.84 14.17 22.12
CA ARG A 809 14.07 14.19 21.32
C ARG A 809 14.04 15.37 20.33
N TRP A 810 15.19 15.99 20.13
CA TRP A 810 15.30 17.26 19.38
C TRP A 810 14.83 17.14 17.93
N HIS A 811 15.34 16.16 17.19
CA HIS A 811 15.01 15.94 15.77
C HIS A 811 13.51 15.72 15.56
N VAL A 812 12.90 14.88 16.39
CA VAL A 812 11.47 14.57 16.33
C VAL A 812 10.61 15.79 16.60
N ARG A 813 10.99 16.67 17.55
CA ARG A 813 10.31 17.96 17.76
C ARG A 813 10.44 18.87 16.56
N ARG A 814 11.64 18.97 15.98
CA ARG A 814 11.89 19.78 14.79
C ARG A 814 10.99 19.35 13.63
N THR A 815 10.89 18.05 13.39
CA THR A 815 10.01 17.46 12.37
C THR A 815 8.53 17.76 12.66
N ALA A 816 8.08 17.55 13.89
CA ALA A 816 6.70 17.87 14.28
C ALA A 816 6.36 19.35 14.07
N VAL A 817 7.27 20.26 14.42
CA VAL A 817 7.09 21.71 14.22
C VAL A 817 7.09 22.04 12.73
N ARG A 818 7.98 21.43 11.94
CA ARG A 818 8.03 21.60 10.47
C ARG A 818 6.71 21.20 9.82
N ILE A 819 6.22 19.99 10.11
CA ILE A 819 4.94 19.48 9.61
C ILE A 819 3.79 20.38 10.06
N GLY A 820 3.76 20.80 11.32
CA GLY A 820 2.74 21.71 11.84
C GLY A 820 2.71 23.06 11.12
N MET A 821 3.87 23.61 10.77
CA MET A 821 3.96 24.86 9.99
C MET A 821 3.49 24.70 8.55
N VAL A 822 3.80 23.57 7.91
CA VAL A 822 3.33 23.24 6.55
C VAL A 822 1.82 23.01 6.55
N GLY A 823 1.32 22.17 7.47
CA GLY A 823 -0.10 21.84 7.61
C GLY A 823 -0.96 23.06 7.91
N TRP A 824 -0.48 24.01 8.73
CA TRP A 824 -1.20 25.26 8.96
C TRP A 824 -1.45 26.06 7.68
N ARG A 825 -0.54 25.99 6.70
CA ARG A 825 -0.73 26.65 5.40
C ARG A 825 -1.70 25.87 4.53
N ALA A 826 -1.68 24.54 4.57
CA ALA A 826 -2.58 23.68 3.80
C ALA A 826 -4.06 23.84 4.23
N VAL A 827 -4.33 24.15 5.50
CA VAL A 827 -5.69 24.38 6.03
C VAL A 827 -6.23 25.79 5.69
N GLN A 828 -5.42 26.67 5.11
CA GLN A 828 -5.90 28.00 4.74
C GLN A 828 -6.87 27.92 3.54
N PRO A 829 -7.97 28.69 3.57
CA PRO A 829 -8.94 28.66 2.47
C PRO A 829 -8.28 29.09 1.15
N ALA A 830 -8.42 28.23 0.15
CA ALA A 830 -7.94 28.46 -1.21
C ALA A 830 -8.90 29.36 -2.01
N GLY A 831 -8.39 30.07 -3.02
CA GLY A 831 -9.17 30.90 -3.94
C GLY A 831 -9.13 32.41 -3.66
N ASP A 832 -9.50 33.21 -4.66
CA ASP A 832 -9.36 34.68 -4.65
C ASP A 832 -10.65 35.45 -4.30
N GLY A 833 -11.73 34.73 -3.97
CA GLY A 833 -12.98 35.33 -3.53
C GLY A 833 -12.81 36.16 -2.24
N ILE A 834 -13.67 37.17 -2.07
CA ILE A 834 -13.66 38.08 -0.91
C ILE A 834 -13.74 37.32 0.42
N PHE A 835 -14.58 36.28 0.50
CA PHE A 835 -14.68 35.41 1.68
C PHE A 835 -13.37 34.64 1.97
N ALA A 836 -12.68 34.15 0.95
CA ALA A 836 -11.38 33.48 1.12
C ALA A 836 -10.28 34.46 1.56
N ARG A 837 -10.31 35.71 1.08
CA ARG A 837 -9.40 36.78 1.53
C ARG A 837 -9.68 37.19 2.98
N LEU A 838 -10.95 37.36 3.35
CA LEU A 838 -11.37 37.65 4.73
C LEU A 838 -11.03 36.50 5.69
N ALA A 839 -11.27 35.26 5.28
CA ALA A 839 -10.90 34.10 6.07
C ALA A 839 -9.37 33.96 6.18
N ARG A 840 -8.59 34.15 5.10
CA ARG A 840 -7.11 34.19 5.18
C ARG A 840 -6.61 35.31 6.11
N ALA A 841 -7.25 36.49 6.09
CA ALA A 841 -6.94 37.56 7.02
C ALA A 841 -7.26 37.17 8.49
N ALA A 842 -8.42 36.57 8.74
CA ALA A 842 -8.80 36.07 10.06
C ALA A 842 -7.85 34.96 10.57
N PHE A 843 -7.51 33.99 9.72
CA PHE A 843 -6.50 32.96 10.02
C PHE A 843 -5.10 33.57 10.24
N GLY A 844 -4.76 34.64 9.51
CA GLY A 844 -3.52 35.40 9.70
C GLY A 844 -3.43 36.04 11.09
N VAL A 845 -4.54 36.55 11.62
CA VAL A 845 -4.66 37.12 12.98
C VAL A 845 -4.65 36.02 14.05
N ILE A 846 -5.27 34.86 13.79
CA ILE A 846 -5.32 33.72 14.72
C ILE A 846 -3.95 33.01 14.81
N LYS A 847 -3.17 33.01 13.72
CA LYS A 847 -1.88 32.31 13.62
C LYS A 847 -0.92 32.60 14.80
N PRO A 848 -0.61 33.85 15.18
CA PRO A 848 0.25 34.12 16.34
C PRO A 848 -0.38 33.72 17.68
N VAL A 849 -1.72 33.67 17.79
CA VAL A 849 -2.43 33.42 19.07
C VAL A 849 -2.67 31.94 19.33
N ALA A 850 -2.92 31.13 18.29
CA ALA A 850 -3.27 29.71 18.44
C ALA A 850 -2.13 28.78 17.97
N LEU A 851 -1.53 29.07 16.81
CA LEU A 851 -0.50 28.20 16.24
C LEU A 851 0.83 28.35 16.96
N MET A 852 1.27 29.58 17.27
CA MET A 852 2.56 29.77 17.94
C MET A 852 2.60 29.15 19.36
N PRO A 853 1.56 29.27 20.21
CA PRO A 853 1.53 28.55 21.48
C PRO A 853 1.42 27.04 21.33
N ALA A 854 0.70 26.53 20.32
CA ALA A 854 0.61 25.10 20.05
C ALA A 854 1.95 24.52 19.55
N LEU A 855 2.61 25.18 18.61
CA LEU A 855 3.95 24.83 18.12
C LEU A 855 5.00 24.98 19.22
N ALA A 856 4.91 26.05 20.03
CA ALA A 856 5.78 26.26 21.18
C ALA A 856 5.52 25.23 22.27
N ALA A 857 4.29 24.74 22.47
CA ALA A 857 3.98 23.67 23.42
C ALA A 857 4.54 22.31 22.97
N VAL A 858 4.64 22.07 21.66
CA VAL A 858 5.33 20.89 21.10
C VAL A 858 6.85 21.04 21.21
N ALA A 859 7.40 22.23 20.92
CA ALA A 859 8.83 22.50 20.99
C ALA A 859 9.37 22.59 22.45
N SER A 860 8.57 23.14 23.36
CA SER A 860 8.85 23.35 24.79
C SER A 860 7.53 23.51 25.55
N PRO A 861 6.96 22.45 26.16
CA PRO A 861 5.64 22.49 26.80
C PRO A 861 5.44 23.66 27.78
N ILE A 862 6.49 24.02 28.51
CA ILE A 862 6.48 25.12 29.48
C ILE A 862 6.61 26.47 28.77
N GLY A 863 7.48 26.58 27.76
CA GLY A 863 7.62 27.77 26.92
C GLY A 863 6.36 28.08 26.11
N GLY A 864 5.62 27.04 25.69
CA GLY A 864 4.34 27.19 24.99
C GLY A 864 3.20 27.60 25.91
N ILE A 865 3.18 27.10 27.15
CA ILE A 865 2.23 27.57 28.18
C ILE A 865 2.51 29.03 28.52
N THR A 866 3.78 29.43 28.70
CA THR A 866 4.14 30.82 28.99
C THR A 866 3.92 31.74 27.79
N ALA A 867 4.22 31.30 26.56
CA ALA A 867 3.94 32.04 25.34
C ALA A 867 2.43 32.14 25.05
N GLY A 868 1.67 31.09 25.34
CA GLY A 868 0.21 31.09 25.23
C GLY A 868 -0.44 32.02 26.25
N LEU A 869 0.00 31.97 27.50
CA LEU A 869 -0.40 32.93 28.54
C LEU A 869 0.01 34.35 28.16
N GLY A 870 1.24 34.58 27.69
CA GLY A 870 1.73 35.88 27.25
C GLY A 870 0.95 36.45 26.06
N SER A 871 0.64 35.61 25.06
CA SER A 871 -0.15 36.00 23.88
C SER A 871 -1.59 36.32 24.27
N TRP A 872 -2.19 35.55 25.18
CA TRP A 872 -3.54 35.79 25.68
C TRP A 872 -3.62 37.05 26.56
N LEU A 873 -2.63 37.26 27.44
CA LEU A 873 -2.48 38.49 28.23
C LEU A 873 -2.35 39.72 27.34
N LEU A 874 -1.63 39.60 26.23
CA LEU A 874 -1.45 40.67 25.25
C LEU A 874 -2.75 40.97 24.49
N VAL A 875 -3.51 39.95 24.08
CA VAL A 875 -4.84 40.13 23.47
C VAL A 875 -5.80 40.81 24.44
N ALA A 876 -5.78 40.41 25.72
CA ALA A 876 -6.61 41.04 26.75
C ALA A 876 -6.19 42.50 27.03
N ALA A 877 -4.89 42.81 26.95
CA ALA A 877 -4.37 44.17 27.11
C ALA A 877 -4.74 45.08 25.92
N VAL A 878 -4.64 44.55 24.69
CA VAL A 878 -4.98 45.28 23.45
C VAL A 878 -6.50 45.45 23.29
N ALA A 879 -7.30 44.48 23.73
CA ALA A 879 -8.77 44.56 23.69
C ALA A 879 -9.37 45.45 24.80
N GLY A 880 -8.55 46.05 25.67
CA GLY A 880 -9.00 46.94 26.74
C GLY A 880 -9.77 46.25 27.87
N THR A 881 -9.82 44.92 27.91
CA THR A 881 -10.60 44.13 28.89
C THR A 881 -9.87 43.91 30.22
N TRP A 882 -8.64 44.41 30.36
CA TRP A 882 -7.80 44.36 31.58
C TRP A 882 -8.32 45.16 32.78
N SER A 883 -9.31 46.03 32.58
CA SER A 883 -9.89 46.89 33.62
C SER A 883 -10.96 46.21 34.47
N ASN A 884 -11.29 44.94 34.21
CA ASN A 884 -12.29 44.23 34.99
C ASN A 884 -11.70 43.79 36.36
N PRO A 885 -12.18 44.36 37.49
CA PRO A 885 -11.63 44.09 38.82
C PRO A 885 -11.80 42.62 39.27
N VAL A 886 -12.64 41.83 38.59
CA VAL A 886 -12.83 40.40 38.86
C VAL A 886 -11.73 39.54 38.21
N ILE A 887 -11.13 39.98 37.11
CA ILE A 887 -10.17 39.20 36.33
C ILE A 887 -8.75 39.31 36.90
N GLN A 888 -8.40 40.44 37.51
CA GLN A 888 -7.08 40.69 38.10
C GLN A 888 -6.66 39.69 39.20
N PRO A 889 -7.52 39.31 40.16
CA PRO A 889 -7.14 38.31 41.17
C PRO A 889 -6.95 36.91 40.55
N VAL A 890 -7.73 36.54 39.53
CA VAL A 890 -7.59 35.26 38.82
C VAL A 890 -6.25 35.19 38.07
N LEU A 891 -5.84 36.30 37.45
CA LEU A 891 -4.55 36.44 36.78
C LEU A 891 -3.37 36.39 37.75
N ALA A 892 -3.46 37.05 38.91
CA ALA A 892 -2.44 37.03 39.95
C ALA A 892 -2.25 35.62 40.53
N VAL A 893 -3.35 34.90 40.78
CA VAL A 893 -3.34 33.50 41.21
C VAL A 893 -2.73 32.60 40.13
N GLY A 894 -3.10 32.79 38.86
CA GLY A 894 -2.52 32.07 37.73
C GLY A 894 -1.00 32.28 37.58
N PHE A 895 -0.53 33.52 37.78
CA PHE A 895 0.90 33.86 37.78
C PHE A 895 1.65 33.19 38.93
N ALA A 896 1.08 33.24 40.15
CA ALA A 896 1.67 32.64 41.34
C ALA A 896 1.75 31.10 41.22
N LEU A 897 0.72 30.46 40.64
CA LEU A 897 0.71 29.02 40.39
C LEU A 897 1.73 28.61 39.31
N ALA A 898 1.73 29.28 38.17
CA ALA A 898 2.66 28.96 37.08
C ALA A 898 4.12 29.16 37.50
N PHE A 899 4.40 30.23 38.25
CA PHE A 899 5.74 30.51 38.77
C PHE A 899 6.13 29.57 39.91
N GLY A 900 5.21 29.24 40.82
CA GLY A 900 5.43 28.29 41.90
C GLY A 900 5.74 26.88 41.40
N ILE A 901 5.03 26.41 40.36
CA ILE A 901 5.30 25.11 39.72
C ILE A 901 6.65 25.11 38.99
N ALA A 902 7.01 26.21 38.32
CA ALA A 902 8.31 26.36 37.67
C ALA A 902 9.47 26.39 38.67
N ALA A 903 9.32 27.13 39.78
CA ALA A 903 10.32 27.24 40.84
C ALA A 903 10.50 25.91 41.60
N TRP A 904 9.40 25.22 41.94
CA TRP A 904 9.44 23.92 42.62
C TRP A 904 10.16 22.85 41.81
N ARG A 905 10.01 22.85 40.47
CA ARG A 905 10.69 21.88 39.60
C ARG A 905 12.13 22.25 39.21
N LEU A 906 12.47 23.53 39.16
CA LEU A 906 13.85 23.98 38.88
C LEU A 906 14.77 23.85 40.11
N TRP A 907 14.23 23.94 41.33
CA TRP A 907 15.03 24.03 42.56
C TRP A 907 14.69 23.01 43.67
N GLY A 908 13.64 22.18 43.53
CA GLY A 908 13.24 21.20 44.55
C GLY A 908 12.69 21.84 45.84
N ALA A 909 12.57 21.04 46.91
CA ALA A 909 11.89 21.44 48.16
C ALA A 909 12.56 22.61 48.93
N SER A 910 13.80 22.99 48.60
CA SER A 910 14.54 24.07 49.28
C SER A 910 14.26 25.48 48.73
N GLY A 911 13.45 25.61 47.67
CA GLY A 911 13.07 26.89 47.05
C GLY A 911 11.88 27.64 47.70
N TRP A 912 11.36 27.15 48.83
CA TRP A 912 10.16 27.69 49.48
C TRP A 912 10.26 29.18 49.86
N THR A 913 11.46 29.66 50.18
CA THR A 913 11.71 31.07 50.52
C THR A 913 11.60 32.00 49.30
N ALA A 914 11.95 31.52 48.11
CA ALA A 914 11.79 32.26 46.86
C ALA A 914 10.33 32.31 46.40
N ALA A 915 9.60 31.20 46.59
CA ALA A 915 8.16 31.14 46.34
C ALA A 915 7.36 32.05 47.30
N ALA A 916 7.73 32.07 48.59
CA ALA A 916 7.11 32.93 49.60
C ALA A 916 7.38 34.41 49.36
N SER A 917 8.60 34.79 48.95
CA SER A 917 8.96 36.18 48.66
C SER A 917 8.25 36.72 47.41
N ALA A 918 8.05 35.88 46.39
CA ALA A 918 7.31 36.24 45.18
C ALA A 918 5.79 36.31 45.42
N ALA A 919 5.23 35.41 46.24
CA ALA A 919 3.84 35.48 46.68
C ALA A 919 3.58 36.76 47.51
N ALA A 920 4.51 37.14 48.39
CA ALA A 920 4.45 38.40 49.12
C ALA A 920 4.54 39.63 48.19
N GLY A 921 5.39 39.59 47.16
CA GLY A 921 5.48 40.66 46.15
C GLY A 921 4.22 40.81 45.31
N ALA A 922 3.61 39.70 44.88
CA ALA A 922 2.33 39.72 44.16
C ALA A 922 1.18 40.22 45.05
N LEU A 923 1.16 39.84 46.33
CA LEU A 923 0.19 40.32 47.32
C LEU A 923 0.35 41.82 47.58
N PHE A 924 1.59 42.33 47.66
CA PHE A 924 1.87 43.77 47.79
C PHE A 924 1.45 44.59 46.57
N ALA A 925 1.59 44.05 45.36
CA ALA A 925 1.13 44.71 44.14
C ALA A 925 -0.41 44.80 44.08
N VAL A 926 -1.10 43.75 44.53
CA VAL A 926 -2.58 43.71 44.62
C VAL A 926 -3.07 44.65 45.72
N LEU A 927 -2.44 44.65 46.91
CA LEU A 927 -2.76 45.56 48.01
C LEU A 927 -2.45 47.03 47.67
N GLY A 928 -1.36 47.30 46.94
CA GLY A 928 -1.01 48.64 46.47
C GLY A 928 -2.02 49.17 45.45
N GLY A 929 -2.49 48.32 44.53
CA GLY A 929 -3.58 48.66 43.61
C GLY A 929 -4.91 48.92 44.33
N TRP A 930 -5.23 48.10 45.34
CA TRP A 930 -6.41 48.30 46.18
C TRP A 930 -6.35 49.56 47.04
N LEU A 931 -5.17 49.89 47.58
CA LEU A 931 -4.96 51.08 48.41
C LEU A 931 -5.11 52.37 47.59
N LEU A 932 -4.64 52.38 46.34
CA LEU A 932 -4.79 53.51 45.42
C LEU A 932 -6.25 53.76 45.01
N VAL A 933 -7.04 52.68 44.88
CA VAL A 933 -8.48 52.74 44.63
C VAL A 933 -9.23 53.18 45.90
N ALA A 934 -8.86 52.66 47.07
CA ALA A 934 -9.48 52.98 48.36
C ALA A 934 -9.20 54.42 48.84
N LEU A 935 -8.06 55.01 48.48
CA LEU A 935 -7.69 56.40 48.80
C LEU A 935 -8.32 57.44 47.86
N GLY A 936 -9.16 57.04 46.89
CA GLY A 936 -9.87 57.98 46.01
C GLY A 936 -8.98 58.70 45.00
N LEU A 937 -7.73 58.27 44.79
CA LEU A 937 -6.78 58.86 43.85
C LEU A 937 -6.99 58.37 42.40
N ASN A 938 -8.17 57.87 42.06
CA ASN A 938 -8.49 57.30 40.75
C ASN A 938 -8.38 58.33 39.60
N GLN A 939 -8.47 59.63 39.92
CA GLN A 939 -8.31 60.70 38.93
C GLN A 939 -6.85 60.95 38.50
N LEU A 940 -5.85 60.63 39.34
CA LEU A 940 -4.44 60.67 38.91
C LEU A 940 -4.12 59.51 37.96
N TRP A 941 -4.91 58.43 38.02
CA TRP A 941 -4.75 57.26 37.17
C TRP A 941 -5.21 57.52 35.73
N ASP A 942 -5.90 58.61 35.38
CA ASP A 942 -6.43 58.79 34.01
C ASP A 942 -5.42 59.23 32.95
N SER A 943 -4.20 59.61 33.33
CA SER A 943 -3.14 59.82 32.34
C SER A 943 -2.51 58.49 31.92
N SER A 944 -2.62 58.16 30.63
CA SER A 944 -2.02 56.96 30.03
C SER A 944 -0.51 56.86 30.35
N ALA A 945 0.19 57.99 30.39
CA ALA A 945 1.62 58.05 30.71
C ALA A 945 1.97 57.58 32.15
N LEU A 946 1.17 57.95 33.17
CA LEU A 946 1.40 57.48 34.55
C LEU A 946 1.00 56.01 34.72
N ARG A 947 -0.05 55.54 34.02
CA ARG A 947 -0.42 54.11 33.97
C ARG A 947 0.72 53.26 33.41
N TYR A 948 1.26 53.62 32.25
CA TYR A 948 2.38 52.89 31.64
C TYR A 948 3.67 53.02 32.47
N GLY A 949 3.95 54.19 33.05
CA GLY A 949 5.09 54.40 33.93
C GLY A 949 5.08 53.51 35.18
N ALA A 950 3.93 53.39 35.85
CA ALA A 950 3.77 52.54 37.03
C ALA A 950 3.86 51.04 36.70
N ILE A 951 3.33 50.61 35.55
CA ILE A 951 3.44 49.22 35.07
C ILE A 951 4.90 48.87 34.75
N VAL A 952 5.63 49.77 34.10
CA VAL A 952 7.06 49.58 33.78
C VAL A 952 7.90 49.57 35.06
N LEU A 953 7.64 50.47 36.02
CA LEU A 953 8.32 50.49 37.32
C LEU A 953 8.03 49.24 38.16
N GLY A 954 6.79 48.76 38.18
CA GLY A 954 6.41 47.52 38.87
C GLY A 954 7.04 46.27 38.25
N ALA A 955 7.08 46.20 36.91
CA ALA A 955 7.78 45.14 36.19
C ALA A 955 9.30 45.19 36.45
N LEU A 956 9.91 46.38 36.47
CA LEU A 956 11.32 46.57 36.81
C LEU A 956 11.62 46.17 38.24
N ALA A 957 10.77 46.53 39.21
CA ALA A 957 10.93 46.15 40.62
C ALA A 957 10.86 44.63 40.85
N ALA A 958 10.11 43.89 40.02
CA ALA A 958 10.03 42.42 40.07
C ALA A 958 11.19 41.72 39.33
N ILE A 959 11.70 42.32 38.24
CA ILE A 959 12.74 41.72 37.39
C ILE A 959 14.16 41.97 37.96
N VAL A 960 14.41 43.12 38.57
CA VAL A 960 15.74 43.49 39.09
C VAL A 960 16.28 42.52 40.16
N PRO A 961 15.50 42.08 41.17
CA PRO A 961 15.96 41.09 42.14
C PRO A 961 16.24 39.72 41.50
N PHE A 962 15.42 39.33 40.51
CA PHE A 962 15.56 38.07 39.77
C PHE A 962 16.84 38.05 38.90
N VAL A 963 17.15 39.16 38.26
CA VAL A 963 18.38 39.35 37.45
C VAL A 963 19.61 39.45 38.32
N TRP A 964 19.54 40.14 39.47
CA TRP A 964 20.64 40.21 40.44
C TRP A 964 21.00 38.82 41.02
N LEU A 965 19.98 37.98 41.29
CA LEU A 965 20.16 36.61 41.77
C LEU A 965 20.77 35.68 40.70
N LEU A 966 20.39 35.85 39.42
CA LEU A 966 21.00 35.14 38.29
C LEU A 966 22.46 35.58 38.05
N ALA A 967 22.75 36.88 38.19
CA ALA A 967 24.08 37.45 38.05
C ALA A 967 25.06 36.95 39.12
N SER A 968 24.59 36.72 40.35
CA SER A 968 25.43 36.20 41.45
C SER A 968 25.97 34.76 41.27
N ARG A 969 25.57 34.03 40.22
CA ARG A 969 26.01 32.64 39.97
C ARG A 969 26.61 32.37 38.58
N GLY A 970 27.01 33.42 37.85
CA GLY A 970 28.01 33.29 36.77
C GLY A 970 27.57 32.65 35.44
N ARG A 971 26.26 32.51 35.15
CA ARG A 971 25.80 32.04 33.83
C ARG A 971 25.28 33.21 32.96
N GLY A 972 25.99 33.52 31.88
CA GLY A 972 25.44 34.31 30.75
C GLY A 972 25.33 35.84 30.93
N THR A 973 26.31 36.48 31.57
CA THR A 973 26.21 37.88 32.04
C THR A 973 26.18 38.97 30.97
N ARG A 974 26.68 38.74 29.74
CA ARG A 974 26.75 39.79 28.70
C ARG A 974 25.50 39.87 27.82
N LEU A 975 24.94 38.73 27.43
CA LEU A 975 23.76 38.66 26.54
C LEU A 975 22.47 39.10 27.25
N LEU A 976 22.33 38.76 28.54
CA LEU A 976 21.19 39.18 29.35
C LEU A 976 21.17 40.70 29.56
N GLY A 977 22.34 41.33 29.70
CA GLY A 977 22.47 42.79 29.80
C GLY A 977 22.05 43.52 28.52
N TRP A 978 22.39 42.98 27.35
CA TRP A 978 21.94 43.52 26.05
C TRP A 978 20.42 43.34 25.84
N MET A 979 19.84 42.21 26.27
CA MET A 979 18.38 42.02 26.25
C MET A 979 17.66 43.02 27.16
N LEU A 980 18.23 43.32 28.33
CA LEU A 980 17.67 44.30 29.27
C LEU A 980 17.73 45.72 28.70
N LEU A 981 18.84 46.10 28.06
CA LEU A 981 19.00 47.38 27.36
C LEU A 981 18.03 47.53 26.19
N LEU A 982 17.80 46.46 25.41
CA LEU A 982 16.85 46.45 24.29
C LEU A 982 15.39 46.55 24.77
N LEU A 983 15.04 45.88 25.87
CA LEU A 983 13.71 46.00 26.48
C LEU A 983 13.48 47.40 27.10
N LEU A 984 14.50 47.97 27.74
CA LEU A 984 14.47 49.34 28.24
C LEU A 984 14.35 50.37 27.10
N ALA A 985 15.10 50.18 26.01
CA ALA A 985 15.03 51.05 24.84
C ALA A 985 13.68 50.95 24.13
N ALA A 986 13.11 49.75 23.99
CA ALA A 986 11.79 49.55 23.42
C ALA A 986 10.67 50.11 24.30
N GLY A 987 10.80 49.98 25.63
CA GLY A 987 9.87 50.60 26.59
C GLY A 987 9.93 52.13 26.56
N ALA A 988 11.13 52.71 26.52
CA ALA A 988 11.33 54.16 26.39
C ALA A 988 10.80 54.70 25.05
N LEU A 989 11.00 53.96 23.96
CA LEU A 989 10.49 54.29 22.63
C LEU A 989 8.95 54.22 22.59
N GLY A 990 8.34 53.23 23.25
CA GLY A 990 6.89 53.12 23.40
C GLY A 990 6.28 54.28 24.20
N VAL A 991 6.95 54.70 25.27
CA VAL A 991 6.54 55.89 26.05
C VAL A 991 6.68 57.16 25.21
N ALA A 992 7.80 57.35 24.51
CA ALA A 992 8.01 58.50 23.62
C ALA A 992 6.94 58.58 22.51
N LEU A 993 6.65 57.46 21.84
CA LEU A 993 5.63 57.37 20.79
C LEU A 993 4.21 57.60 21.32
N SER A 994 3.91 57.19 22.55
CA SER A 994 2.59 57.41 23.18
C SER A 994 2.31 58.89 23.54
N THR A 995 3.35 59.71 23.64
CA THR A 995 3.23 61.17 23.89
C THR A 995 3.11 62.02 22.62
N VAL A 996 3.36 61.43 21.44
CA VAL A 996 3.32 62.14 20.15
C VAL A 996 1.94 62.73 19.82
N PRO A 997 0.79 62.08 20.07
CA PRO A 997 -0.52 62.66 19.81
C PRO A 997 -0.80 63.90 20.65
N ASP A 998 -0.34 63.90 21.89
CA ASP A 998 -0.51 65.00 22.86
C ASP A 998 0.41 66.19 22.55
N LEU A 999 1.59 65.91 21.99
CA LEU A 999 2.51 66.94 21.48
C LEU A 999 1.98 67.58 20.19
N VAL A 1000 1.40 66.78 19.29
CA VAL A 1000 0.79 67.24 18.04
C VAL A 1000 -0.49 68.06 18.30
N SER A 1001 -1.30 67.71 19.30
CA SER A 1001 -2.49 68.50 19.69
C SER A 1001 -2.12 69.85 20.31
N ARG A 1002 -1.03 69.91 21.08
CA ARG A 1002 -0.51 71.16 21.68
C ARG A 1002 0.15 72.07 20.65
N LEU A 1003 0.88 71.52 19.68
CA LEU A 1003 1.53 72.29 18.61
C LEU A 1003 0.56 72.80 17.54
N SER A 1004 -0.62 72.18 17.40
CA SER A 1004 -1.68 72.59 16.46
C SER A 1004 -2.71 73.57 17.04
N GLY A 1005 -2.43 74.16 18.20
CA GLY A 1005 -3.29 75.19 18.80
C GLY A 1005 -4.60 74.68 19.39
N GLY A 1006 -4.65 73.42 19.82
CA GLY A 1006 -5.79 72.89 20.58
C GLY A 1006 -6.97 72.39 19.75
N ARG A 1007 -6.79 72.10 18.46
CA ARG A 1007 -7.81 71.39 17.67
C ARG A 1007 -7.64 69.86 17.80
N PRO A 1008 -8.73 69.08 17.93
CA PRO A 1008 -8.67 67.63 17.92
C PRO A 1008 -8.11 67.11 16.57
N ALA A 1009 -7.28 66.07 16.62
CA ALA A 1009 -6.49 65.58 15.48
C ALA A 1009 -7.33 65.07 14.27
N GLU A 1010 -8.64 64.91 14.43
CA GLU A 1010 -9.55 64.40 13.39
C GLU A 1010 -9.90 65.43 12.30
N GLU A 1011 -9.69 66.73 12.51
CA GLU A 1011 -10.05 67.79 11.53
C GLU A 1011 -8.86 68.33 10.70
N ILE A 1012 -7.68 67.74 10.80
CA ILE A 1012 -6.51 68.15 9.99
C ILE A 1012 -6.49 67.33 8.69
N PRO A 1013 -6.66 67.92 7.49
CA PRO A 1013 -6.62 67.17 6.23
C PRO A 1013 -5.17 66.83 5.89
N LEU A 1014 -4.67 65.71 6.41
CA LEU A 1014 -3.36 65.18 6.08
C LEU A 1014 -3.47 64.25 4.87
N ASN A 1015 -3.00 64.74 3.71
CA ASN A 1015 -2.96 63.96 2.47
C ASN A 1015 -2.08 62.70 2.59
N GLY A 1016 -2.69 61.54 2.30
CA GLY A 1016 -2.08 60.38 1.64
C GLY A 1016 -1.13 59.47 2.42
N ALA A 1017 -0.13 59.99 3.11
CA ALA A 1017 0.98 59.17 3.63
C ALA A 1017 1.07 59.09 5.17
N VAL A 1018 0.54 60.06 5.90
CA VAL A 1018 0.68 60.14 7.37
C VAL A 1018 -0.51 59.50 8.11
N GLY A 1019 -1.68 59.38 7.49
CA GLY A 1019 -2.85 58.71 8.10
C GLY A 1019 -2.65 57.20 8.38
N TRP A 1020 -1.73 56.55 7.66
CA TRP A 1020 -1.32 55.17 7.91
C TRP A 1020 -0.49 54.99 9.18
N LEU A 1021 0.09 56.08 9.72
CA LEU A 1021 0.83 56.13 10.97
C LEU A 1021 -0.07 56.53 12.16
N SER A 1022 -1.39 56.31 12.05
CA SER A 1022 -2.28 56.35 13.22
C SER A 1022 -1.97 55.18 14.16
N GLY A 1023 -2.19 55.40 15.46
CA GLY A 1023 -1.67 54.60 16.59
C GLY A 1023 -1.77 53.07 16.53
N PRO A 1024 -2.77 52.43 15.88
CA PRO A 1024 -2.86 50.97 15.85
C PRO A 1024 -1.76 50.30 15.03
N THR A 1025 -1.39 50.87 13.88
CA THR A 1025 -0.44 50.26 12.92
C THR A 1025 1.00 50.37 13.41
N LEU A 1026 1.33 51.54 13.97
CA LEU A 1026 2.61 51.80 14.63
C LEU A 1026 2.75 50.99 15.92
N GLY A 1027 1.65 50.84 16.67
CA GLY A 1027 1.55 49.91 17.79
C GLY A 1027 1.81 48.47 17.38
N LEU A 1028 1.19 47.97 16.31
CA LEU A 1028 1.36 46.61 15.75
C LEU A 1028 2.77 46.35 15.22
N LEU A 1029 3.41 47.33 14.57
CA LEU A 1029 4.81 47.21 14.10
C LEU A 1029 5.80 47.19 15.27
N THR A 1030 5.56 48.01 16.31
CA THR A 1030 6.34 47.98 17.54
C THR A 1030 6.12 46.66 18.30
N LEU A 1031 4.89 46.15 18.31
CA LEU A 1031 4.50 44.84 18.85
C LEU A 1031 5.22 43.69 18.13
N TYR A 1032 5.30 43.76 16.80
CA TYR A 1032 6.00 42.79 15.97
C TYR A 1032 7.51 42.80 16.26
N ALA A 1033 8.13 43.98 16.38
CA ALA A 1033 9.54 44.10 16.72
C ALA A 1033 9.86 43.60 18.15
N VAL A 1034 9.01 43.93 19.13
CA VAL A 1034 9.19 43.54 20.54
C VAL A 1034 8.95 42.05 20.79
N LEU A 1035 8.09 41.39 20.02
CA LEU A 1035 7.82 39.95 20.15
C LEU A 1035 8.76 39.08 19.32
N SER A 1036 9.08 39.51 18.10
CA SER A 1036 9.83 38.68 17.16
C SER A 1036 11.30 38.56 17.53
N ILE A 1037 11.90 39.63 18.07
CA ILE A 1037 13.33 39.68 18.38
C ILE A 1037 13.68 38.80 19.60
N PRO A 1038 12.98 38.86 20.75
CA PRO A 1038 13.25 38.00 21.89
C PRO A 1038 12.86 36.54 21.63
N ALA A 1039 11.76 36.30 20.90
CA ALA A 1039 11.33 34.94 20.55
C ALA A 1039 12.34 34.26 19.61
N TRP A 1040 12.84 34.99 18.60
CA TRP A 1040 13.88 34.50 17.69
C TRP A 1040 15.21 34.26 18.41
N LEU A 1041 15.64 35.19 19.28
CA LEU A 1041 16.86 35.05 20.09
C LEU A 1041 16.76 33.92 21.13
N LEU A 1042 15.59 33.70 21.75
CA LEU A 1042 15.35 32.57 22.67
C LEU A 1042 15.42 31.22 21.94
N THR A 1043 14.94 31.12 20.71
CA THR A 1043 15.09 29.91 19.87
C THR A 1043 16.50 29.70 19.33
N TYR A 1044 17.30 30.76 19.15
CA TYR A 1044 18.65 30.65 18.59
C TYR A 1044 19.74 30.43 19.67
N PHE A 1045 19.56 30.94 20.89
CA PHE A 1045 20.61 30.98 21.93
C PHE A 1045 20.33 30.21 23.24
N PHE A 1046 19.18 29.55 23.40
CA PHE A 1046 18.99 28.53 24.46
C PHE A 1046 19.09 27.11 23.89
N PRO A 1047 20.30 26.61 23.55
CA PRO A 1047 20.51 25.17 23.49
C PRO A 1047 20.40 24.63 24.93
N ALA A 1048 19.52 23.66 25.15
CA ALA A 1048 19.48 22.97 26.43
C ALA A 1048 20.74 22.11 26.59
N ALA A 1049 21.66 22.61 27.42
CA ALA A 1049 22.89 22.00 27.96
C ALA A 1049 24.02 21.67 26.95
N PRO A 1050 25.28 22.06 27.25
CA PRO A 1050 26.44 21.52 26.54
C PRO A 1050 26.63 20.04 26.88
N ARG A 1051 27.09 19.29 25.89
CA ARG A 1051 27.61 17.92 25.98
C ARG A 1051 28.40 17.72 27.28
N ARG A 1052 28.03 16.69 28.04
CA ARG A 1052 28.96 15.98 28.91
C ARG A 1052 29.19 14.62 28.31
#